data_AF-A0AAE3E6W4-F1
#
_entry.id   AF-A0AAE3E6W4-F1
#
_cell.length_a   1.000
_cell.length_b   1.000
_cell.length_c   1.000
_cell.angle_alpha   90.00
_cell.angle_beta   90.00
_cell.angle_gamma   90.00
#
_symmetry.space_group_name_H-M   'P 1'
#
loop_
_entity.id
_entity.type
_entity.pdbx_description
1 polymer ?
#
loop_
_entity_poly.entity_id
_entity_poly.type
_entity_poly.pdbx_seq_one_letter_code
_entity_poly.pdbx_strand_id
1 'polypeptide(L)'
;MRKPDINTAKNVTPMIYAYTTPEIARHNGWTKIGYTEQDVETRIKQQTHTADVKWNLEWKGNALFDDGSGDRFTDKDFHAYLRKSGIEQESGKNNEWFHVTGQESRIKFYDFRANHGILQSLSTVVPYQLRKEQEDAVDKTIAYKNDHENGEFLWNAKPRFGKTLSVYDFCKKSGAKTVLIVTNRPAIANSWYEDYMKFLGTESGYLFVSEVDALKGRPCVLSRSEYTNSLIAHGDDDTFGNCIEFVSLQDMKGSKYFSTNGIDKLREVAEMNWDVLVIDEAHEGVDTYKTDVAFDRINRKFTLYLSGTPFKALANNKFEDNAIYNWTYADEQTAKRDWDVSSEEENPYAALPRLNLFTYQMSEIVKDELQQGVEINGETEEYAFDLNEFFSTNNGKFKYDSSVDKFLDAMTLQEKFPFSTPELRDELKHTFWLLDRVDSAKALAKKLHEHPVFKDYEIILAAGDGRMDDEEETKKSYDKVVDAISKYDKTITLSVGQLTTGITIPEWTAVLMLSNVKSPALYMQAAFRAQNPCLFKNGSSYARKENAYVFDFDPARTLTIFEEFANDLSADTSAGRGDLETRKEHIKELVNFFPVIGEDENGELIELDAEKVLTIPRKIRSVEVVRRGFMSNFLFQNISQVFAAPQAVMDIISSLEAVDEPKGKVNFSEEVKDDLSLNDEGEVDVPDDIIIGVTNDVFGDKIFAPTEDVISTVSKIADTPETAPSALDKLKSNTHNQMTANILAEAKNTYGSEMKPADKRKLESKINGAADNLIDKSFTNYTIDKNTIEQERTDALQSRHETGRSTTEINQEFDKKIEEATEQFQETLKTGLEELVEESKKDVVKTVETNKREREKSVIEEGIRDHLRGFSRTIPSFLMAYGDNEVTLATFDTVIPDNVFKEVTSITLDQFRFLRDGGAYTDPETGEEKQFEGQLFDPVVFDDSVKEFLALKKKLADYFDEKSVEDIFDYIPPQKTNQIFTPKTMVKKMVDMLEEENPGCFDLPDKTFIDLYMKSGLYIAEIVKRLYQSDEMKRLYPDKYDRLKHIFEKQVYGLAPTEIIYKIATSYILGFDEDVKITKHNFKQVDALPYAKDGTLKEKLDEIYDE
;
A
#
# COMPACT_ATOMS: atom_id res chain seq x y z
N MET A 1 -8.66 4.38 -25.10
CA MET A 1 -9.19 3.06 -25.55
C MET A 1 -10.51 2.83 -24.81
N ARG A 2 -11.56 2.36 -25.50
CA ARG A 2 -12.86 2.07 -24.85
C ARG A 2 -12.95 0.69 -24.18
N LYS A 3 -12.17 -0.29 -24.66
CA LYS A 3 -12.06 -1.64 -24.10
C LYS A 3 -10.64 -1.86 -23.57
N PRO A 4 -10.44 -2.43 -22.37
CA PRO A 4 -9.11 -2.74 -21.86
C PRO A 4 -8.47 -3.87 -22.68
N ASP A 5 -7.17 -3.72 -22.97
CA ASP A 5 -6.37 -4.73 -23.65
C ASP A 5 -5.83 -5.74 -22.63
N ILE A 6 -6.64 -6.73 -22.29
CA ILE A 6 -6.30 -7.82 -21.36
C ILE A 6 -5.98 -9.06 -22.19
N ASN A 7 -4.71 -9.46 -22.21
CA ASN A 7 -4.22 -10.71 -22.78
C ASN A 7 -3.37 -11.44 -21.72
N THR A 8 -3.98 -12.33 -20.95
CA THR A 8 -3.35 -13.02 -19.83
C THR A 8 -2.29 -14.01 -20.28
N ALA A 9 -2.59 -14.80 -21.32
CA ALA A 9 -1.76 -15.93 -21.71
C ALA A 9 -1.52 -16.02 -23.22
N LYS A 10 -0.38 -16.60 -23.59
CA LYS A 10 0.03 -16.87 -24.96
C LYS A 10 0.19 -18.35 -25.21
N ASN A 11 -0.32 -18.84 -26.33
CA ASN A 11 -0.16 -20.24 -26.72
C ASN A 11 1.32 -20.56 -26.95
N VAL A 12 1.79 -21.64 -26.33
CA VAL A 12 3.15 -22.14 -26.44
C VAL A 12 3.15 -23.63 -26.76
N THR A 13 4.14 -24.06 -27.54
CA THR A 13 4.37 -25.49 -27.80
C THR A 13 5.77 -25.83 -27.31
N PRO A 14 5.91 -26.48 -26.14
CA PRO A 14 7.22 -26.84 -25.61
C PRO A 14 7.84 -27.95 -26.47
N MET A 15 9.04 -27.71 -26.98
CA MET A 15 9.74 -28.57 -27.92
C MET A 15 11.15 -28.89 -27.43
N ILE A 16 11.56 -30.14 -27.60
CA ILE A 16 12.97 -30.55 -27.62
C ILE A 16 13.38 -30.71 -29.07
N TYR A 17 14.58 -30.24 -29.39
CA TYR A 17 15.16 -30.37 -30.71
C TYR A 17 16.61 -30.80 -30.63
N ALA A 18 17.08 -31.41 -31.71
CA ALA A 18 18.46 -31.82 -31.84
C ALA A 18 19.00 -31.43 -33.22
N TYR A 19 20.18 -30.85 -33.26
CA TYR A 19 20.84 -30.48 -34.52
C TYR A 19 22.34 -30.76 -34.49
N THR A 20 22.92 -30.92 -35.68
CA THR A 20 24.36 -31.07 -35.91
C THR A 20 24.88 -29.91 -36.74
N THR A 21 26.20 -29.71 -36.76
CA THR A 21 26.86 -28.66 -37.57
C THR A 21 27.96 -29.29 -38.42
N PRO A 22 27.61 -29.83 -39.61
CA PRO A 22 28.51 -30.69 -40.39
C PRO A 22 29.81 -30.03 -40.87
N GLU A 23 29.87 -28.69 -40.89
CA GLU A 23 31.03 -27.92 -41.32
C GLU A 23 32.09 -27.75 -40.23
N ILE A 24 31.74 -28.04 -38.97
CA ILE A 24 32.66 -27.88 -37.84
C ILE A 24 33.24 -29.25 -37.46
N ALA A 25 34.50 -29.48 -37.82
CA ALA A 25 35.17 -30.76 -37.62
C ALA A 25 35.17 -31.25 -36.14
N ARG A 26 35.19 -30.34 -35.16
CA ARG A 26 35.14 -30.70 -33.72
C ARG A 26 33.78 -31.22 -33.27
N HIS A 27 32.71 -30.91 -33.98
CA HIS A 27 31.35 -31.40 -33.69
C HIS A 27 31.03 -32.72 -34.40
N ASN A 28 32.00 -33.35 -35.07
CA ASN A 28 31.81 -34.67 -35.67
C ASN A 28 31.52 -35.70 -34.57
N GLY A 29 30.36 -36.37 -34.66
CA GLY A 29 29.89 -37.32 -33.64
C GLY A 29 29.12 -36.67 -32.48
N TRP A 30 29.02 -35.33 -32.46
CA TRP A 30 28.31 -34.57 -31.43
C TRP A 30 26.98 -34.02 -31.97
N THR A 31 25.93 -34.14 -31.17
CA THR A 31 24.60 -33.58 -31.44
C THR A 31 24.25 -32.57 -30.36
N LYS A 32 23.85 -31.36 -30.76
CA LYS A 32 23.34 -30.35 -29.83
C LYS A 32 21.86 -30.59 -29.58
N ILE A 33 21.46 -30.71 -28.32
CA ILE A 33 20.09 -31.02 -27.90
C ILE A 33 19.60 -29.89 -27.00
N GLY A 34 18.58 -29.15 -27.42
CA GLY A 34 18.08 -27.99 -26.70
C GLY A 34 16.57 -27.98 -26.53
N TYR A 35 16.09 -27.06 -25.69
CA TYR A 35 14.68 -26.78 -25.45
C TYR A 35 14.26 -25.45 -26.07
N THR A 36 13.02 -25.35 -26.55
CA THR A 36 12.42 -24.09 -26.95
C THR A 36 10.90 -24.15 -26.92
N GLU A 37 10.27 -23.01 -26.62
CA GLU A 37 8.83 -22.81 -26.84
C GLU A 37 8.52 -21.98 -28.09
N GLN A 38 9.57 -21.54 -28.81
CA GLN A 38 9.48 -20.86 -30.09
C GLN A 38 9.53 -21.87 -31.23
N ASP A 39 9.44 -21.39 -32.47
CA ASP A 39 9.75 -22.24 -33.62
C ASP A 39 11.21 -22.73 -33.58
N VAL A 40 11.40 -24.04 -33.74
CA VAL A 40 12.70 -24.71 -33.59
C VAL A 40 13.73 -24.19 -34.59
N GLU A 41 13.35 -24.01 -35.85
CA GLU A 41 14.28 -23.53 -36.87
C GLU A 41 14.71 -22.08 -36.61
N THR A 42 13.79 -21.28 -36.06
CA THR A 42 14.07 -19.90 -35.63
C THR A 42 15.06 -19.86 -34.46
N ARG A 43 14.88 -20.72 -33.44
CA ARG A 43 15.83 -20.83 -32.31
C ARG A 43 17.21 -21.27 -32.76
N ILE A 44 17.31 -22.27 -33.64
CA ILE A 44 18.62 -22.73 -34.16
C ILE A 44 19.29 -21.62 -34.96
N LYS A 45 18.54 -20.86 -35.78
CA LYS A 45 19.08 -19.69 -36.48
C LYS A 45 19.63 -18.65 -35.50
N GLN A 46 18.92 -18.30 -34.43
CA GLN A 46 19.41 -17.34 -33.43
C GLN A 46 20.77 -17.76 -32.85
N GLN A 47 20.95 -19.05 -32.55
CA GLN A 47 22.20 -19.59 -32.02
C GLN A 47 23.34 -19.65 -33.06
N THR A 48 23.02 -19.85 -34.34
CA THR A 48 24.01 -20.11 -35.40
C THR A 48 24.32 -18.90 -36.28
N HIS A 49 23.46 -17.86 -36.25
CA HIS A 49 23.55 -16.73 -37.16
C HIS A 49 24.81 -15.89 -36.95
N THR A 50 25.17 -15.60 -35.70
CA THR A 50 26.35 -14.78 -35.36
C THR A 50 27.67 -15.42 -35.83
N ALA A 51 27.71 -16.76 -35.90
CA ALA A 51 28.89 -17.52 -36.30
C ALA A 51 28.86 -17.99 -37.78
N ASP A 52 27.81 -17.67 -38.53
CA ASP A 52 27.55 -18.11 -39.91
C ASP A 52 27.77 -19.63 -40.12
N VAL A 53 27.28 -20.43 -39.16
CA VAL A 53 27.48 -21.89 -39.16
C VAL A 53 26.29 -22.58 -39.82
N LYS A 54 26.56 -23.42 -40.82
CA LYS A 54 25.54 -24.30 -41.39
C LYS A 54 25.15 -25.41 -40.40
N TRP A 55 23.85 -25.51 -40.12
CA TRP A 55 23.26 -26.51 -39.24
C TRP A 55 22.41 -27.52 -40.01
N ASN A 56 22.23 -28.71 -39.43
CA ASN A 56 21.32 -29.75 -39.89
C ASN A 56 20.42 -30.16 -38.72
N LEU A 57 19.11 -29.94 -38.84
CA LEU A 57 18.13 -30.38 -37.84
C LEU A 57 17.98 -31.90 -37.94
N GLU A 58 18.36 -32.63 -36.89
CA GLU A 58 18.28 -34.09 -36.83
C GLU A 58 16.86 -34.54 -36.49
N TRP A 59 16.26 -33.94 -35.46
CA TRP A 59 14.88 -34.20 -35.05
C TRP A 59 14.34 -33.09 -34.14
N LYS A 60 13.01 -33.05 -34.01
CA LYS A 60 12.29 -32.25 -33.01
C LYS A 60 11.07 -33.03 -32.51
N GLY A 61 10.67 -32.81 -31.26
CA GLY A 61 9.51 -33.45 -30.64
C GLY A 61 8.96 -32.63 -29.48
N ASN A 62 7.67 -32.78 -29.18
CA ASN A 62 7.07 -32.08 -28.04
C ASN A 62 7.64 -32.59 -26.71
N ALA A 63 7.85 -31.68 -25.77
CA ALA A 63 8.46 -31.95 -24.48
C ALA A 63 7.39 -32.40 -23.45
N LEU A 64 6.63 -33.44 -23.80
CA LEU A 64 5.53 -34.00 -23.02
C LEU A 64 5.75 -35.50 -22.81
N PHE A 65 5.41 -36.01 -21.63
CA PHE A 65 5.45 -37.44 -21.34
C PHE A 65 4.26 -38.17 -22.00
N ASP A 66 4.47 -39.45 -22.37
CA ASP A 66 3.51 -40.25 -23.16
C ASP A 66 2.51 -41.05 -22.30
N ASP A 67 2.50 -40.85 -20.98
CA ASP A 67 1.64 -41.55 -20.01
C ASP A 67 0.20 -41.01 -19.95
N GLY A 68 -0.12 -39.97 -20.73
CA GLY A 68 -1.42 -39.32 -20.76
C GLY A 68 -1.65 -38.30 -19.64
N SER A 69 -0.67 -38.07 -18.74
CA SER A 69 -0.70 -36.98 -17.74
C SER A 69 -0.73 -35.61 -18.43
N GLY A 70 0.00 -35.48 -19.53
CA GLY A 70 0.34 -34.19 -20.14
C GLY A 70 1.38 -33.42 -19.33
N ASP A 71 2.13 -34.10 -18.46
CA ASP A 71 3.28 -33.52 -17.77
C ASP A 71 4.40 -33.22 -18.78
N ARG A 72 5.13 -32.14 -18.51
CA ARG A 72 6.19 -31.63 -19.40
C ARG A 72 7.57 -31.81 -18.80
N PHE A 73 8.58 -31.71 -19.65
CA PHE A 73 9.99 -31.67 -19.27
C PHE A 73 10.77 -30.66 -20.10
N THR A 74 12.00 -30.39 -19.69
CA THR A 74 12.97 -29.54 -20.39
C THR A 74 14.12 -30.38 -20.93
N ASP A 75 14.97 -29.76 -21.75
CA ASP A 75 16.21 -30.37 -22.21
C ASP A 75 17.12 -30.75 -21.05
N LYS A 76 17.16 -29.98 -19.96
CA LYS A 76 17.94 -30.30 -18.76
C LYS A 76 17.54 -31.65 -18.14
N ASP A 77 16.24 -31.95 -18.10
CA ASP A 77 15.73 -33.22 -17.60
C ASP A 77 16.18 -34.38 -18.52
N PHE A 78 16.11 -34.15 -19.83
CA PHE A 78 16.55 -35.11 -20.83
C PHE A 78 18.08 -35.28 -20.84
N HIS A 79 18.85 -34.21 -20.66
CA HIS A 79 20.31 -34.21 -20.53
C HIS A 79 20.74 -35.03 -19.32
N ALA A 80 20.05 -34.87 -18.19
CA ALA A 80 20.28 -35.70 -17.01
C ALA A 80 20.05 -37.18 -17.32
N TYR A 81 19.00 -37.52 -18.08
CA TYR A 81 18.76 -38.89 -18.54
C TYR A 81 19.84 -39.41 -19.52
N LEU A 82 20.34 -38.58 -20.44
CA LEU A 82 21.41 -38.95 -21.36
C LEU A 82 22.72 -39.25 -20.62
N ARG A 83 23.08 -38.41 -19.63
CA ARG A 83 24.22 -38.65 -18.73
C ARG A 83 24.06 -39.98 -17.99
N LYS A 84 22.88 -40.26 -17.43
CA LYS A 84 22.56 -41.56 -16.79
C LYS A 84 22.66 -42.75 -17.75
N SER A 85 22.42 -42.54 -19.04
CA SER A 85 22.55 -43.56 -20.08
C SER A 85 23.98 -43.80 -20.56
N GLY A 86 24.98 -43.14 -19.94
CA GLY A 86 26.40 -43.28 -20.30
C GLY A 86 26.81 -42.49 -21.54
N ILE A 87 25.99 -41.53 -21.98
CA ILE A 87 26.31 -40.66 -23.12
C ILE A 87 27.18 -39.50 -22.63
N GLU A 88 28.34 -39.34 -23.27
CA GLU A 88 29.30 -38.28 -22.95
C GLU A 88 28.76 -36.90 -23.36
N GLN A 89 28.96 -35.90 -22.49
CA GLN A 89 28.68 -34.49 -22.74
C GLN A 89 30.02 -33.75 -22.88
N GLU A 90 30.11 -32.80 -23.82
CA GLU A 90 31.40 -32.16 -24.16
C GLU A 90 31.94 -31.39 -22.94
N SER A 91 33.23 -31.55 -22.64
CA SER A 91 33.86 -30.92 -21.47
C SER A 91 33.98 -29.40 -21.62
N GLY A 92 33.40 -28.64 -20.69
CA GLY A 92 33.30 -27.18 -20.75
C GLY A 92 32.09 -26.66 -19.95
N LYS A 93 31.82 -25.35 -19.97
CA LYS A 93 30.62 -24.78 -19.31
C LYS A 93 29.35 -25.37 -19.94
N ASN A 94 28.72 -26.30 -19.23
CA ASN A 94 27.34 -26.80 -19.37
C ASN A 94 26.76 -26.72 -20.80
N ASN A 95 27.43 -27.31 -21.78
CA ASN A 95 27.06 -27.18 -23.18
C ASN A 95 25.96 -28.18 -23.56
N GLU A 96 25.11 -27.82 -24.50
CA GLU A 96 24.01 -28.68 -24.97
C GLU A 96 24.50 -29.82 -25.90
N TRP A 97 25.82 -30.08 -25.98
CA TRP A 97 26.44 -31.03 -26.93
C TRP A 97 26.68 -32.40 -26.29
N PHE A 98 26.11 -33.43 -26.90
CA PHE A 98 26.25 -34.83 -26.48
C PHE A 98 26.90 -35.67 -27.58
N HIS A 99 27.83 -36.53 -27.23
CA HIS A 99 28.51 -37.44 -28.16
C HIS A 99 27.60 -38.63 -28.47
N VAL A 100 26.59 -38.34 -29.28
CA VAL A 100 25.52 -39.24 -29.67
C VAL A 100 25.07 -38.87 -31.08
N THR A 101 24.66 -39.85 -31.87
CA THR A 101 24.11 -39.56 -33.21
C THR A 101 22.71 -38.96 -33.12
N GLY A 102 22.30 -38.21 -34.15
CA GLY A 102 20.92 -37.70 -34.25
C GLY A 102 19.86 -38.80 -34.15
N GLN A 103 20.11 -39.96 -34.76
CA GLN A 103 19.18 -41.10 -34.70
C GLN A 103 19.13 -41.74 -33.31
N GLU A 104 20.27 -41.92 -32.64
CA GLU A 104 20.33 -42.54 -31.31
C GLU A 104 19.74 -41.62 -30.22
N SER A 105 20.04 -40.33 -30.27
CA SER A 105 19.42 -39.33 -29.37
C SER A 105 17.90 -39.27 -29.53
N ARG A 106 17.38 -39.44 -30.75
CA ARG A 106 15.94 -39.52 -31.00
C ARG A 106 15.30 -40.73 -30.33
N ILE A 107 15.94 -41.90 -30.39
CA ILE A 107 15.44 -43.12 -29.71
C ILE A 107 15.41 -42.88 -28.20
N LYS A 108 16.51 -42.37 -27.64
CA LYS A 108 16.61 -42.01 -26.22
C LYS A 108 15.54 -41.01 -25.78
N PHE A 109 15.20 -40.05 -26.62
CA PHE A 109 14.14 -39.07 -26.36
C PHE A 109 12.76 -39.72 -26.24
N TYR A 110 12.40 -40.62 -27.15
CA TYR A 110 11.12 -41.35 -27.04
C TYR A 110 11.11 -42.35 -25.88
N ASP A 111 12.23 -42.99 -25.59
CA ASP A 111 12.36 -43.84 -24.40
C ASP A 111 12.10 -43.01 -23.13
N PHE A 112 12.76 -41.85 -23.00
CA PHE A 112 12.59 -40.91 -21.89
C PHE A 112 11.14 -40.46 -21.71
N ARG A 113 10.47 -40.12 -22.81
CA ARG A 113 9.05 -39.73 -22.82
C ARG A 113 8.11 -40.84 -22.36
N ALA A 114 8.39 -42.07 -22.72
CA ALA A 114 7.54 -43.21 -22.40
C ALA A 114 7.70 -43.68 -20.94
N ASN A 115 8.86 -43.45 -20.32
CA ASN A 115 9.21 -44.02 -19.02
C ASN A 115 9.63 -43.01 -17.95
N HIS A 116 9.47 -41.70 -18.19
CA HIS A 116 9.88 -40.63 -17.28
C HIS A 116 11.38 -40.66 -16.89
N GLY A 117 12.21 -41.27 -17.72
CA GLY A 117 13.63 -41.47 -17.43
C GLY A 117 13.91 -42.36 -16.22
N ILE A 118 12.98 -43.28 -15.87
CA ILE A 118 13.17 -44.25 -14.78
C ILE A 118 14.28 -45.25 -15.16
N LEU A 119 15.50 -44.94 -14.72
CA LEU A 119 16.60 -45.87 -14.50
C LEU A 119 16.67 -46.13 -12.99
N GLN A 120 16.80 -47.38 -12.57
CA GLN A 120 16.70 -47.86 -11.17
C GLN A 120 17.75 -47.30 -10.17
N SER A 121 18.44 -46.20 -10.47
CA SER A 121 19.37 -45.50 -9.58
C SER A 121 19.12 -43.99 -9.56
N LEU A 122 18.63 -43.49 -8.43
CA LEU A 122 18.43 -42.07 -8.10
C LEU A 122 19.71 -41.51 -7.45
N SER A 123 20.23 -40.39 -7.97
CA SER A 123 20.99 -39.31 -7.29
C SER A 123 22.09 -38.75 -8.22
N THR A 124 21.79 -37.73 -9.01
CA THR A 124 22.85 -36.87 -9.58
C THR A 124 22.32 -35.45 -9.62
N VAL A 125 23.05 -34.53 -9.00
CA VAL A 125 22.67 -33.13 -8.82
C VAL A 125 22.69 -32.40 -10.16
N VAL A 126 21.77 -31.44 -10.37
CA VAL A 126 21.76 -30.61 -11.58
C VAL A 126 22.78 -29.48 -11.40
N PRO A 127 23.78 -29.32 -12.29
CA PRO A 127 24.69 -28.19 -12.25
C PRO A 127 23.91 -26.87 -12.32
N TYR A 128 24.22 -25.94 -11.42
CA TYR A 128 23.65 -24.59 -11.42
C TYR A 128 24.73 -23.55 -11.66
N GLN A 129 24.29 -22.40 -12.14
CA GLN A 129 25.06 -21.16 -12.17
C GLN A 129 24.17 -20.09 -11.57
N LEU A 130 24.71 -19.31 -10.63
CA LEU A 130 24.00 -18.17 -10.11
C LEU A 130 23.80 -17.14 -11.22
N ARG A 131 22.62 -16.50 -11.19
CA ARG A 131 22.40 -15.29 -11.97
C ARG A 131 23.27 -14.16 -11.41
N LYS A 132 23.56 -13.15 -12.22
CA LYS A 132 24.50 -12.07 -11.88
C LYS A 132 24.13 -11.38 -10.55
N GLU A 133 22.86 -11.11 -10.34
CA GLU A 133 22.31 -10.50 -9.12
C GLU A 133 22.38 -11.41 -7.90
N GLN A 134 22.31 -12.73 -8.12
CA GLN A 134 22.43 -13.70 -7.04
C GLN A 134 23.89 -13.78 -6.59
N GLU A 135 24.81 -13.77 -7.56
CA GLU A 135 26.25 -13.74 -7.29
C GLU A 135 26.67 -12.45 -6.56
N ASP A 136 26.18 -11.28 -7.00
CA ASP A 136 26.46 -9.99 -6.33
C ASP A 136 25.93 -9.96 -4.88
N ALA A 137 24.73 -10.48 -4.63
CA ALA A 137 24.19 -10.60 -3.28
C ALA A 137 25.07 -11.45 -2.37
N VAL A 138 25.51 -12.61 -2.88
CA VAL A 138 26.38 -13.53 -2.15
C VAL A 138 27.73 -12.88 -1.85
N ASP A 139 28.36 -12.26 -2.84
CA ASP A 139 29.69 -11.66 -2.70
C ASP A 139 29.69 -10.48 -1.71
N LYS A 140 28.65 -9.62 -1.76
CA LYS A 140 28.47 -8.51 -0.79
C LYS A 140 28.26 -9.02 0.63
N THR A 141 27.44 -10.05 0.83
CA THR A 141 27.22 -10.63 2.16
C THR A 141 28.48 -11.28 2.72
N ILE A 142 29.29 -11.93 1.87
CA ILE A 142 30.59 -12.47 2.29
C ILE A 142 31.54 -11.36 2.73
N ALA A 143 31.62 -10.27 1.97
CA ALA A 143 32.44 -9.12 2.33
C ALA A 143 32.03 -8.55 3.70
N TYR A 144 30.73 -8.29 3.90
CA TYR A 144 30.20 -7.75 5.14
C TYR A 144 30.45 -8.68 6.34
N LYS A 145 30.21 -9.99 6.19
CA LYS A 145 30.45 -11.00 7.23
C LYS A 145 31.92 -11.02 7.68
N ASN A 146 32.86 -10.83 6.76
CA ASN A 146 34.29 -10.86 7.10
C ASN A 146 34.73 -9.63 7.91
N ASP A 147 33.99 -8.51 7.80
CA ASP A 147 34.30 -7.25 8.48
C ASP A 147 33.55 -7.09 9.83
N HIS A 148 32.52 -7.91 10.10
CA HIS A 148 31.66 -7.79 11.29
C HIS A 148 31.50 -9.11 12.04
N GLU A 149 32.01 -9.18 13.27
CA GLU A 149 31.77 -10.32 14.18
C GLU A 149 30.31 -10.31 14.66
N ASN A 150 29.60 -11.43 14.54
CA ASN A 150 28.16 -11.54 14.82
C ASN A 150 27.28 -10.57 14.01
N GLY A 151 27.74 -10.19 12.82
CA GLY A 151 27.02 -9.27 11.94
C GLY A 151 25.64 -9.78 11.51
N GLU A 152 24.74 -8.83 11.25
CA GLU A 152 23.41 -9.06 10.72
C GLU A 152 23.30 -8.41 9.34
N PHE A 153 22.78 -9.14 8.35
CA PHE A 153 22.67 -8.67 6.97
C PHE A 153 21.29 -8.95 6.40
N LEU A 154 20.76 -8.02 5.60
CA LEU A 154 19.42 -8.09 5.02
C LEU A 154 19.48 -8.24 3.50
N TRP A 155 18.87 -9.31 2.97
CA TRP A 155 18.49 -9.39 1.57
C TRP A 155 17.07 -8.84 1.38
N ASN A 156 16.97 -7.60 0.93
CA ASN A 156 15.77 -7.00 0.38
C ASN A 156 15.61 -7.43 -1.09
N ALA A 157 15.15 -8.66 -1.27
CA ALA A 157 15.03 -9.24 -2.59
C ALA A 157 13.58 -9.63 -2.85
N LYS A 158 13.01 -9.10 -3.94
CA LYS A 158 11.63 -9.35 -4.33
C LYS A 158 11.33 -10.87 -4.46
N PRO A 159 10.06 -11.31 -4.35
CA PRO A 159 9.72 -12.72 -4.54
C PRO A 159 10.28 -13.28 -5.86
N ARG A 160 10.79 -14.53 -5.85
CA ARG A 160 11.44 -15.22 -7.00
C ARG A 160 12.86 -14.75 -7.37
N PHE A 161 13.52 -13.99 -6.51
CA PHE A 161 14.98 -13.81 -6.57
C PHE A 161 15.77 -15.14 -6.51
N GLY A 162 15.18 -16.24 -6.04
CA GLY A 162 15.88 -17.51 -5.86
C GLY A 162 16.73 -17.52 -4.60
N LYS A 163 16.19 -16.95 -3.51
CA LYS A 163 16.87 -16.76 -2.23
C LYS A 163 17.46 -18.06 -1.70
N THR A 164 16.71 -19.15 -1.74
CA THR A 164 17.12 -20.50 -1.33
C THR A 164 18.43 -20.93 -2.00
N LEU A 165 18.48 -20.90 -3.34
CA LEU A 165 19.69 -21.26 -4.09
C LEU A 165 20.86 -20.33 -3.76
N SER A 166 20.62 -19.02 -3.69
CA SER A 166 21.65 -18.03 -3.35
C SER A 166 22.19 -18.24 -1.93
N VAL A 167 21.34 -18.63 -0.97
CA VAL A 167 21.77 -18.98 0.40
C VAL A 167 22.67 -20.21 0.38
N TYR A 168 22.32 -21.26 -0.36
CA TYR A 168 23.18 -22.44 -0.47
C TYR A 168 24.54 -22.12 -1.08
N ASP A 169 24.59 -21.28 -2.11
CA ASP A 169 25.84 -20.82 -2.70
C ASP A 169 26.64 -19.95 -1.72
N PHE A 170 25.99 -19.03 -1.00
CA PHE A 170 26.60 -18.24 0.08
C PHE A 170 27.23 -19.12 1.16
N CYS A 171 26.51 -20.12 1.66
CA CYS A 171 27.02 -21.04 2.66
C CYS A 171 28.25 -21.80 2.15
N LYS A 172 28.20 -22.27 0.89
CA LYS A 172 29.30 -22.98 0.25
C LYS A 172 30.54 -22.09 0.03
N LYS A 173 30.37 -20.88 -0.52
CA LYS A 173 31.46 -19.92 -0.77
C LYS A 173 32.06 -19.36 0.52
N SER A 174 31.25 -19.17 1.56
CA SER A 174 31.71 -18.71 2.88
C SER A 174 32.33 -19.82 3.74
N GLY A 175 32.31 -21.07 3.27
CA GLY A 175 32.84 -22.22 4.00
C GLY A 175 32.04 -22.56 5.26
N ALA A 176 30.77 -22.20 5.32
CA ALA A 176 29.91 -22.47 6.48
C ALA A 176 29.68 -23.98 6.62
N LYS A 177 30.03 -24.55 7.78
CA LYS A 177 29.87 -25.97 8.06
C LYS A 177 28.52 -26.28 8.71
N THR A 178 28.01 -25.38 9.53
CA THR A 178 26.72 -25.53 10.24
C THR A 178 25.77 -24.38 9.88
N VAL A 179 24.69 -24.70 9.18
CA VAL A 179 23.69 -23.74 8.71
C VAL A 179 22.33 -24.08 9.30
N LEU A 180 21.73 -23.12 10.00
CA LEU A 180 20.38 -23.24 10.55
C LEU A 180 19.43 -22.36 9.78
N ILE A 181 18.39 -22.94 9.19
CA ILE A 181 17.33 -22.21 8.49
C ILE A 181 16.07 -22.24 9.35
N VAL A 182 15.59 -21.04 9.71
CA VAL A 182 14.38 -20.85 10.50
C VAL A 182 13.36 -20.04 9.72
N THR A 183 12.11 -20.50 9.76
CA THR A 183 10.98 -19.79 9.18
C THR A 183 9.77 -19.86 10.10
N ASN A 184 8.94 -18.81 10.06
CA ASN A 184 7.61 -18.85 10.68
C ASN A 184 6.57 -19.59 9.81
N ARG A 185 6.96 -20.12 8.65
CA ARG A 185 6.06 -20.80 7.71
C ARG A 185 6.55 -22.20 7.38
N PRO A 186 6.11 -23.24 8.12
CA PRO A 186 6.48 -24.62 7.87
C PRO A 186 6.20 -25.08 6.43
N ALA A 187 5.20 -24.49 5.75
CA ALA A 187 4.87 -24.81 4.37
C ALA A 187 6.02 -24.53 3.37
N ILE A 188 6.92 -23.59 3.68
CA ILE A 188 8.06 -23.23 2.82
C ILE A 188 9.16 -24.32 2.85
N ALA A 189 9.13 -25.23 3.84
CA ALA A 189 10.11 -26.32 3.97
C ALA A 189 10.26 -27.18 2.70
N ASN A 190 9.15 -27.43 2.00
CA ASN A 190 9.17 -28.18 0.73
C ASN A 190 10.00 -27.45 -0.33
N SER A 191 9.88 -26.11 -0.41
CA SER A 191 10.64 -25.31 -1.37
C SER A 191 12.14 -25.37 -1.10
N TRP A 192 12.56 -25.29 0.18
CA TRP A 192 13.98 -25.45 0.54
C TRP A 192 14.51 -26.85 0.21
N TYR A 193 13.76 -27.89 0.55
CA TYR A 193 14.14 -29.28 0.26
C TYR A 193 14.25 -29.58 -1.25
N GLU A 194 13.29 -29.12 -2.04
CA GLU A 194 13.30 -29.33 -3.50
C GLU A 194 14.51 -28.68 -4.16
N ASP A 195 14.85 -27.45 -3.74
CA ASP A 195 16.06 -26.76 -4.22
C ASP A 195 17.34 -27.47 -3.75
N TYR A 196 17.39 -27.99 -2.52
CA TYR A 196 18.53 -28.79 -2.04
C TYR A 196 18.72 -30.04 -2.92
N MET A 197 17.67 -30.83 -3.15
CA MET A 197 17.73 -32.04 -3.98
C MET A 197 18.16 -31.75 -5.40
N LYS A 198 17.70 -30.62 -5.94
CA LYS A 198 17.95 -30.23 -7.32
C LYS A 198 19.37 -29.72 -7.53
N PHE A 199 19.87 -28.87 -6.63
CA PHE A 199 21.07 -28.05 -6.88
C PHE A 199 22.27 -28.38 -6.00
N LEU A 200 22.06 -28.94 -4.81
CA LEU A 200 23.14 -29.17 -3.86
C LEU A 200 23.40 -30.67 -3.66
N GLY A 201 22.38 -31.41 -3.19
CA GLY A 201 22.43 -32.86 -2.93
C GLY A 201 23.56 -33.30 -2.00
N THR A 202 23.65 -34.61 -1.75
CA THR A 202 24.69 -35.19 -0.88
C THR A 202 26.09 -35.12 -1.51
N GLU A 203 26.20 -35.00 -2.83
CA GLU A 203 27.46 -34.83 -3.57
C GLU A 203 28.20 -33.53 -3.21
N SER A 204 27.49 -32.54 -2.66
CA SER A 204 28.08 -31.28 -2.21
C SER A 204 28.88 -31.37 -0.90
N GLY A 205 28.76 -32.47 -0.15
CA GLY A 205 29.25 -32.60 1.22
C GLY A 205 28.31 -32.04 2.30
N TYR A 206 27.23 -31.35 1.91
CA TYR A 206 26.15 -30.95 2.82
C TYR A 206 25.11 -32.06 2.97
N LEU A 207 24.69 -32.30 4.20
CA LEU A 207 23.60 -33.20 4.55
C LEU A 207 22.41 -32.36 5.02
N PHE A 208 21.23 -32.61 4.43
CA PHE A 208 20.01 -31.92 4.77
C PHE A 208 19.32 -32.62 5.95
N VAL A 209 19.23 -31.93 7.07
CA VAL A 209 18.66 -32.44 8.33
C VAL A 209 17.34 -31.73 8.59
N SER A 210 16.27 -32.49 8.80
CA SER A 210 15.00 -31.91 9.21
C SER A 210 14.08 -32.95 9.85
N GLU A 211 13.42 -32.56 10.93
CA GLU A 211 12.36 -33.35 11.58
C GLU A 211 10.96 -32.81 11.27
N VAL A 212 10.83 -31.82 10.38
CA VAL A 212 9.54 -31.24 9.98
C VAL A 212 8.70 -32.32 9.29
N ASP A 213 7.46 -32.50 9.73
CA ASP A 213 6.56 -33.57 9.24
C ASP A 213 6.40 -33.58 7.70
N ALA A 214 6.43 -32.41 7.06
CA ALA A 214 6.32 -32.28 5.60
C ALA A 214 7.51 -32.94 4.84
N LEU A 215 8.66 -33.05 5.48
CA LEU A 215 9.91 -33.55 4.88
C LEU A 215 10.31 -34.95 5.38
N LYS A 216 9.71 -35.42 6.47
CA LYS A 216 10.07 -36.68 7.12
C LYS A 216 9.95 -37.88 6.18
N GLY A 217 11.01 -38.69 6.11
CA GLY A 217 11.07 -39.89 5.25
C GLY A 217 11.26 -39.60 3.76
N ARG A 218 11.43 -38.34 3.36
CA ARG A 218 11.80 -38.01 1.98
C ARG A 218 13.25 -38.42 1.70
N PRO A 219 13.59 -38.80 0.46
CA PRO A 219 14.96 -39.16 0.07
C PRO A 219 15.97 -38.07 0.43
N CYS A 220 17.16 -38.46 0.90
CA CYS A 220 18.28 -37.56 1.26
C CYS A 220 17.99 -36.55 2.39
N VAL A 221 16.83 -36.65 3.07
CA VAL A 221 16.59 -35.97 4.35
C VAL A 221 17.02 -36.92 5.45
N LEU A 222 17.89 -36.45 6.34
CA LEU A 222 18.29 -37.20 7.52
C LEU A 222 17.54 -36.69 8.73
N SER A 223 17.06 -37.61 9.56
CA SER A 223 16.84 -37.31 10.97
C SER A 223 18.15 -36.93 11.65
N ARG A 224 18.06 -36.27 12.80
CA ARG A 224 19.26 -35.90 13.55
C ARG A 224 20.10 -37.11 13.96
N SER A 225 19.44 -38.19 14.34
CA SER A 225 20.09 -39.46 14.71
C SER A 225 20.83 -40.11 13.55
N GLU A 226 20.24 -40.14 12.35
CA GLU A 226 20.87 -40.66 11.14
C GLU A 226 22.06 -39.80 10.74
N TYR A 227 21.95 -38.48 10.85
CA TYR A 227 23.06 -37.56 10.63
C TYR A 227 24.24 -37.87 11.57
N THR A 228 23.98 -38.01 12.87
CA THR A 228 25.02 -38.30 13.87
C THR A 228 25.69 -39.65 13.63
N ASN A 229 24.91 -40.70 13.33
CA ASN A 229 25.44 -42.01 12.97
C ASN A 229 26.27 -41.98 11.68
N SER A 230 25.86 -41.16 10.72
CA SER A 230 26.59 -40.94 9.48
C SER A 230 27.96 -40.32 9.74
N LEU A 231 28.04 -39.31 10.62
CA LEU A 231 29.32 -38.72 11.03
C LEU A 231 30.24 -39.77 11.69
N ILE A 232 29.71 -40.57 12.63
CA ILE A 232 30.50 -41.61 13.32
C ILE A 232 31.03 -42.66 12.34
N ALA A 233 30.21 -43.05 11.35
CA ALA A 233 30.59 -44.04 10.35
C ALA A 233 31.69 -43.57 9.40
N HIS A 234 31.75 -42.26 9.13
CA HIS A 234 32.72 -41.66 8.20
C HIS A 234 33.99 -41.13 8.90
N GLY A 235 34.02 -41.07 10.24
CA GLY A 235 35.20 -40.69 11.01
C GLY A 235 35.59 -39.22 10.83
N ASP A 236 36.88 -38.91 10.96
CA ASP A 236 37.44 -37.54 10.82
C ASP A 236 37.64 -37.13 9.35
N ASP A 237 36.70 -37.47 8.46
CA ASP A 237 36.72 -36.96 7.09
C ASP A 237 36.25 -35.50 7.07
N ASP A 238 37.20 -34.56 7.07
CA ASP A 238 36.96 -33.11 7.01
C ASP A 238 36.16 -32.66 5.77
N THR A 239 35.98 -33.53 4.77
CA THR A 239 35.20 -33.24 3.55
C THR A 239 33.75 -33.73 3.62
N PHE A 240 33.38 -34.43 4.68
CA PHE A 240 32.05 -35.00 4.90
C PHE A 240 31.41 -34.42 6.17
N GLY A 241 30.09 -34.17 6.13
CA GLY A 241 29.35 -33.81 7.35
C GLY A 241 29.10 -32.33 7.57
N ASN A 242 29.07 -31.51 6.52
CA ASN A 242 28.47 -30.17 6.66
C ASN A 242 26.95 -30.31 6.83
N CYS A 243 26.35 -29.51 7.72
CA CYS A 243 24.95 -29.61 8.10
C CYS A 243 24.15 -28.42 7.59
N ILE A 244 23.03 -28.69 6.91
CA ILE A 244 21.95 -27.73 6.70
C ILE A 244 20.75 -28.26 7.47
N GLU A 245 20.42 -27.62 8.58
CA GLU A 245 19.28 -28.01 9.41
C GLU A 245 18.11 -27.05 9.18
N PHE A 246 16.98 -27.60 8.75
CA PHE A 246 15.76 -26.83 8.53
C PHE A 246 14.77 -27.06 9.67
N VAL A 247 14.41 -25.97 10.35
CA VAL A 247 13.55 -25.98 11.53
C VAL A 247 12.44 -24.95 11.37
N SER A 248 11.20 -25.34 11.69
CA SER A 248 10.10 -24.36 11.79
C SER A 248 10.08 -23.71 13.17
N LEU A 249 9.67 -22.43 13.27
CA LEU A 249 9.46 -21.80 14.57
C LEU A 249 8.42 -22.55 15.42
N GLN A 250 7.46 -23.22 14.80
CA GLN A 250 6.50 -24.10 15.50
C GLN A 250 7.19 -25.31 16.13
N ASP A 251 8.15 -25.92 15.44
CA ASP A 251 8.91 -27.05 15.97
C ASP A 251 9.79 -26.65 17.14
N MET A 252 10.44 -25.47 17.04
CA MET A 252 11.16 -24.88 18.16
C MET A 252 10.23 -24.69 19.37
N LYS A 253 9.03 -24.15 19.16
CA LYS A 253 8.00 -24.01 20.21
C LYS A 253 7.55 -25.36 20.81
N GLY A 254 7.80 -26.49 20.15
CA GLY A 254 7.54 -27.84 20.67
C GLY A 254 8.75 -28.54 21.30
N SER A 255 9.93 -27.92 21.29
CA SER A 255 11.17 -28.46 21.85
C SER A 255 11.35 -28.04 23.30
N LYS A 256 11.79 -28.96 24.17
CA LYS A 256 12.04 -28.65 25.58
C LYS A 256 13.14 -27.61 25.80
N TYR A 257 13.99 -27.36 24.80
CA TYR A 257 15.10 -26.39 24.86
C TYR A 257 14.69 -24.97 24.51
N PHE A 258 13.51 -24.82 23.90
CA PHE A 258 12.95 -23.52 23.50
C PHE A 258 11.51 -23.33 24.00
N SER A 259 10.96 -24.30 24.75
CA SER A 259 9.59 -24.32 25.27
C SER A 259 9.46 -25.13 26.56
N THR A 260 8.52 -24.74 27.43
CA THR A 260 8.34 -25.30 28.78
C THR A 260 7.78 -26.73 28.81
N ASN A 261 6.88 -27.05 27.89
CA ASN A 261 6.22 -28.37 27.80
C ASN A 261 6.69 -29.16 26.59
N GLY A 262 7.84 -28.76 26.04
CA GLY A 262 8.40 -29.43 24.88
C GLY A 262 8.84 -30.84 25.20
N ILE A 263 8.92 -31.66 24.16
CA ILE A 263 9.56 -32.97 24.25
C ILE A 263 11.06 -32.82 24.00
N ASP A 264 11.81 -33.86 24.37
CA ASP A 264 13.24 -33.92 24.07
C ASP A 264 13.49 -34.03 22.56
N LYS A 265 13.62 -32.88 21.90
CA LYS A 265 13.94 -32.72 20.48
C LYS A 265 14.69 -31.41 20.27
N LEU A 266 15.46 -31.29 19.18
CA LEU A 266 16.18 -30.07 18.82
C LEU A 266 17.18 -29.60 19.89
N ARG A 267 17.73 -30.51 20.69
CA ARG A 267 18.81 -30.22 21.67
C ARG A 267 20.00 -29.55 20.99
N GLU A 268 20.36 -30.15 19.87
CA GLU A 268 21.42 -29.74 18.97
C GLU A 268 21.29 -28.28 18.54
N VAL A 269 20.07 -27.78 18.36
CA VAL A 269 19.85 -26.41 17.88
C VAL A 269 20.29 -25.40 18.94
N ALA A 270 20.09 -25.70 20.23
CA ALA A 270 20.48 -24.84 21.33
C ALA A 270 21.97 -24.98 21.69
N GLU A 271 22.53 -26.19 21.63
CA GLU A 271 23.88 -26.48 22.11
C GLU A 271 24.97 -26.27 21.03
N MET A 272 24.63 -26.35 19.75
CA MET A 272 25.61 -26.15 18.68
C MET A 272 25.91 -24.67 18.46
N ASN A 273 27.16 -24.41 18.05
CA ASN A 273 27.54 -23.11 17.48
C ASN A 273 27.29 -23.14 15.97
N TRP A 274 26.32 -22.34 15.52
CA TRP A 274 25.96 -22.22 14.12
C TRP A 274 26.83 -21.20 13.40
N ASP A 275 27.38 -21.56 12.24
CA ASP A 275 28.16 -20.61 11.43
C ASP A 275 27.25 -19.55 10.79
N VAL A 276 26.03 -19.94 10.41
CA VAL A 276 25.02 -19.05 9.80
C VAL A 276 23.63 -19.40 10.34
N LEU A 277 22.91 -18.40 10.85
CA LEU A 277 21.46 -18.44 11.05
C LEU A 277 20.78 -17.71 9.89
N VAL A 278 19.87 -18.40 9.19
CA VAL A 278 19.04 -17.81 8.14
C VAL A 278 17.62 -17.65 8.67
N ILE A 279 17.12 -16.41 8.67
CA ILE A 279 15.74 -16.09 9.04
C ILE A 279 14.97 -15.77 7.77
N ASP A 280 14.13 -16.72 7.35
CA ASP A 280 13.29 -16.58 6.17
C ASP A 280 11.96 -15.89 6.49
N GLU A 281 11.47 -15.05 5.58
CA GLU A 281 10.30 -14.17 5.77
C GLU A 281 10.40 -13.28 7.02
N ALA A 282 11.56 -12.62 7.18
CA ALA A 282 11.91 -11.83 8.37
C ALA A 282 10.94 -10.68 8.73
N HIS A 283 10.02 -10.31 7.83
CA HIS A 283 9.01 -9.28 8.07
C HIS A 283 7.75 -9.81 8.76
N GLU A 284 7.67 -11.11 9.07
CA GLU A 284 6.49 -11.75 9.66
C GLU A 284 6.79 -12.55 10.94
N GLY A 285 6.16 -12.17 12.06
CA GLY A 285 6.11 -13.01 13.28
C GLY A 285 7.44 -13.26 14.00
N VAL A 286 8.52 -12.60 13.56
CA VAL A 286 9.82 -12.55 14.25
C VAL A 286 9.69 -11.78 15.57
N ASP A 287 8.83 -10.76 15.62
CA ASP A 287 8.66 -9.86 16.77
C ASP A 287 7.70 -10.42 17.86
N THR A 288 7.75 -11.73 18.19
CA THR A 288 6.97 -12.30 19.32
C THR A 288 7.89 -12.83 20.41
N TYR A 289 7.48 -12.71 21.68
CA TYR A 289 8.34 -13.09 22.81
C TYR A 289 8.80 -14.56 22.78
N LYS A 290 7.96 -15.48 22.27
CA LYS A 290 8.32 -16.90 22.15
C LYS A 290 9.39 -17.11 21.08
N THR A 291 9.33 -16.34 20.00
CA THR A 291 10.31 -16.36 18.91
C THR A 291 11.62 -15.71 19.35
N ASP A 292 11.56 -14.59 20.08
CA ASP A 292 12.75 -13.96 20.68
C ASP A 292 13.45 -14.89 21.66
N VAL A 293 12.70 -15.53 22.58
CA VAL A 293 13.25 -16.57 23.49
C VAL A 293 13.93 -17.68 22.73
N ALA A 294 13.32 -18.11 21.62
CA ALA A 294 13.87 -19.17 20.80
C ALA A 294 15.18 -18.73 20.13
N PHE A 295 15.25 -17.51 19.57
CA PHE A 295 16.43 -17.00 18.89
C PHE A 295 17.56 -16.58 19.85
N ASP A 296 17.26 -16.03 21.02
CA ASP A 296 18.25 -15.67 22.05
C ASP A 296 19.02 -16.90 22.56
N ARG A 297 18.41 -18.09 22.48
CA ARG A 297 18.99 -19.38 22.87
C ARG A 297 19.81 -20.05 21.77
N ILE A 298 19.94 -19.46 20.57
CA ILE A 298 20.73 -20.02 19.46
C ILE A 298 22.09 -19.34 19.38
N ASN A 299 23.14 -20.11 19.66
CA ASN A 299 24.53 -19.65 19.50
C ASN A 299 24.91 -19.59 18.01
N ARG A 300 25.32 -18.41 17.52
CA ARG A 300 25.58 -18.17 16.09
C ARG A 300 26.67 -17.13 15.84
N LYS A 301 27.34 -17.22 14.69
CA LYS A 301 28.39 -16.27 14.25
C LYS A 301 27.92 -15.19 13.28
N PHE A 302 26.80 -15.39 12.61
CA PHE A 302 26.27 -14.48 11.60
C PHE A 302 24.76 -14.73 11.38
N THR A 303 23.99 -13.67 11.16
CA THR A 303 22.55 -13.75 10.87
C THR A 303 22.24 -13.16 9.49
N LEU A 304 21.60 -13.96 8.63
CA LEU A 304 21.09 -13.51 7.33
C LEU A 304 19.56 -13.42 7.37
N TYR A 305 19.04 -12.21 7.17
CA TYR A 305 17.62 -11.93 7.06
C TYR A 305 17.17 -11.93 5.60
N LEU A 306 16.12 -12.68 5.28
CA LEU A 306 15.53 -12.73 3.96
C LEU A 306 14.15 -12.05 3.99
N SER A 307 13.95 -11.00 3.17
CA SER A 307 12.65 -10.32 3.08
C SER A 307 12.32 -9.88 1.66
N GLY A 308 11.04 -9.96 1.29
CA GLY A 308 10.55 -9.43 0.00
C GLY A 308 10.10 -7.97 0.07
N THR A 309 9.90 -7.45 1.28
CA THR A 309 9.29 -6.14 1.56
C THR A 309 9.68 -5.65 2.98
N PRO A 310 10.95 -5.30 3.23
CA PRO A 310 11.44 -4.95 4.57
C PRO A 310 11.11 -3.50 5.00
N PHE A 311 9.97 -2.93 4.55
CA PHE A 311 9.61 -1.52 4.78
C PHE A 311 9.72 -1.10 6.25
N LYS A 312 9.28 -1.93 7.20
CA LYS A 312 9.39 -1.63 8.64
C LYS A 312 10.83 -1.68 9.16
N ALA A 313 11.64 -2.61 8.66
CA ALA A 313 13.03 -2.76 9.08
C ALA A 313 13.92 -1.63 8.52
N LEU A 314 13.61 -1.16 7.31
CA LEU A 314 14.25 0.01 6.69
C LEU A 314 13.81 1.30 7.39
N ALA A 315 12.51 1.48 7.65
CA ALA A 315 11.99 2.69 8.31
C ALA A 315 12.52 2.86 9.75
N ASN A 316 12.78 1.77 10.46
CA ASN A 316 13.29 1.80 11.84
C ASN A 316 14.82 1.87 11.93
N ASN A 317 15.55 2.05 10.81
CA ASN A 317 17.02 2.02 10.75
C ASN A 317 17.64 0.82 11.48
N LYS A 318 17.01 -0.37 11.39
CA LYS A 318 17.51 -1.58 12.05
C LYS A 318 18.86 -2.04 11.48
N PHE A 319 19.12 -1.73 10.20
CA PHE A 319 20.32 -2.14 9.47
C PHE A 319 21.02 -0.89 8.92
N GLU A 320 22.35 -0.91 8.92
CA GLU A 320 23.16 0.10 8.21
C GLU A 320 23.05 -0.08 6.68
N ASP A 321 23.27 0.99 5.90
CA ASP A 321 23.11 0.96 4.43
C ASP A 321 23.98 -0.11 3.75
N ASN A 322 25.19 -0.35 4.28
CA ASN A 322 26.12 -1.37 3.78
C ASN A 322 25.76 -2.80 4.23
N ALA A 323 24.76 -2.96 5.12
CA ALA A 323 24.24 -4.24 5.61
C ALA A 323 23.00 -4.71 4.83
N ILE A 324 22.66 -4.03 3.72
CA ILE A 324 21.45 -4.28 2.93
C ILE A 324 21.82 -4.55 1.47
N TYR A 325 21.29 -5.64 0.91
CA TYR A 325 21.30 -5.90 -0.53
C TYR A 325 19.90 -5.73 -1.11
N ASN A 326 19.75 -4.89 -2.13
CA ASN A 326 18.47 -4.60 -2.80
C ASN A 326 18.40 -5.27 -4.18
N TRP A 327 17.28 -5.97 -4.44
CA TRP A 327 16.89 -6.43 -5.78
C TRP A 327 15.38 -6.21 -5.98
N THR A 328 15.05 -5.20 -6.78
CA THR A 328 13.70 -4.68 -6.97
C THR A 328 12.99 -5.30 -8.18
N TYR A 329 11.73 -4.94 -8.38
CA TYR A 329 10.97 -5.35 -9.57
C TYR A 329 11.54 -4.73 -10.86
N ALA A 330 11.97 -3.46 -10.81
CA ALA A 330 12.58 -2.78 -11.96
C ALA A 330 13.87 -3.51 -12.40
N ASP A 331 14.72 -3.88 -11.45
CA ASP A 331 15.97 -4.61 -11.72
C ASP A 331 15.73 -5.93 -12.47
N GLU A 332 14.71 -6.70 -12.06
CA GLU A 332 14.35 -7.95 -12.73
C GLU A 332 13.87 -7.71 -14.17
N GLN A 333 12.98 -6.73 -14.37
CA GLN A 333 12.42 -6.49 -15.69
C GLN A 333 13.47 -5.90 -16.65
N THR A 334 14.41 -5.10 -16.14
CA THR A 334 15.61 -4.69 -16.87
C THR A 334 16.45 -5.90 -17.28
N ALA A 335 16.76 -6.81 -16.34
CA ALA A 335 17.50 -8.03 -16.63
C ALA A 335 16.78 -8.94 -17.65
N LYS A 336 15.44 -9.01 -17.58
CA LYS A 336 14.61 -9.73 -18.55
C LYS A 336 14.68 -9.12 -19.94
N ARG A 337 14.57 -7.79 -20.06
CA ARG A 337 14.55 -7.04 -21.33
C ARG A 337 15.91 -7.07 -22.02
N ASP A 338 16.97 -6.85 -21.25
CA ASP A 338 18.33 -6.67 -21.76
C ASP A 338 19.09 -8.01 -21.91
N TRP A 339 18.38 -9.13 -21.77
CA TRP A 339 18.97 -10.46 -21.97
C TRP A 339 19.46 -10.64 -23.41
N ASP A 340 20.72 -11.05 -23.56
CA ASP A 340 21.31 -11.30 -24.86
C ASP A 340 20.60 -12.46 -25.58
N VAL A 341 19.87 -12.13 -26.64
CA VAL A 341 19.11 -13.11 -27.45
C VAL A 341 20.03 -14.08 -28.21
N SER A 342 21.30 -13.68 -28.43
CA SER A 342 22.32 -14.53 -29.03
C SER A 342 23.00 -15.47 -28.03
N SER A 343 22.72 -15.30 -26.73
CA SER A 343 23.20 -16.21 -25.69
C SER A 343 22.75 -17.64 -25.96
N GLU A 344 23.66 -18.59 -25.75
CA GLU A 344 23.32 -20.01 -25.75
C GLU A 344 22.34 -20.34 -24.61
N GLU A 345 22.34 -19.57 -23.52
CA GLU A 345 21.46 -19.74 -22.36
C GLU A 345 20.08 -19.11 -22.57
N GLU A 346 19.02 -19.85 -22.20
CA GLU A 346 17.64 -19.33 -22.19
C GLU A 346 17.49 -18.24 -21.13
N ASN A 347 16.74 -17.18 -21.46
CA ASN A 347 16.43 -16.09 -20.53
C ASN A 347 15.67 -16.63 -19.29
N PRO A 348 16.27 -16.61 -18.09
CA PRO A 348 15.67 -17.18 -16.89
C PRO A 348 14.45 -16.39 -16.40
N TYR A 349 14.27 -15.16 -16.86
CA TYR A 349 13.14 -14.30 -16.52
C TYR A 349 11.98 -14.39 -17.52
N ALA A 350 12.13 -15.15 -18.63
CA ALA A 350 11.13 -15.23 -19.69
C ALA A 350 9.77 -15.80 -19.24
N ALA A 351 9.76 -16.66 -18.22
CA ALA A 351 8.55 -17.27 -17.69
C ALA A 351 7.75 -16.34 -16.75
N LEU A 352 8.33 -15.23 -16.31
CA LEU A 352 7.69 -14.32 -15.35
C LEU A 352 6.70 -13.40 -16.08
N PRO A 353 5.40 -13.41 -15.71
CA PRO A 353 4.43 -12.48 -16.24
C PRO A 353 4.82 -11.02 -15.93
N ARG A 354 4.50 -10.12 -16.87
CA ARG A 354 4.53 -8.67 -16.62
C ARG A 354 3.26 -8.28 -15.86
N LEU A 355 3.39 -7.48 -14.80
CA LEU A 355 2.24 -6.88 -14.14
C LEU A 355 1.76 -5.66 -14.93
N ASN A 356 0.45 -5.44 -14.94
CA ASN A 356 -0.20 -4.26 -15.53
C ASN A 356 -1.20 -3.72 -14.51
N LEU A 357 -1.05 -2.45 -14.14
CA LEU A 357 -1.89 -1.78 -13.15
C LEU A 357 -2.96 -0.98 -13.88
N PHE A 358 -4.21 -1.20 -13.54
CA PHE A 358 -5.36 -0.46 -14.03
C PHE A 358 -5.96 0.28 -12.86
N THR A 359 -6.17 1.59 -13.02
CA THR A 359 -6.77 2.42 -11.98
C THR A 359 -7.99 3.18 -12.52
N TYR A 360 -9.11 3.08 -11.80
CA TYR A 360 -10.43 3.56 -12.22
C TYR A 360 -10.97 4.63 -11.28
N GLN A 361 -11.58 5.68 -11.84
CA GLN A 361 -12.23 6.73 -11.06
C GLN A 361 -13.64 6.30 -10.64
N MET A 362 -13.80 5.89 -9.39
CA MET A 362 -15.11 5.47 -8.84
C MET A 362 -16.15 6.57 -8.76
N SER A 363 -15.72 7.83 -8.66
CA SER A 363 -16.60 9.00 -8.51
C SER A 363 -17.63 9.14 -9.64
N GLU A 364 -17.37 8.58 -10.83
CA GLU A 364 -18.32 8.57 -11.93
C GLU A 364 -19.45 7.53 -11.77
N ILE A 365 -19.18 6.41 -11.10
CA ILE A 365 -20.15 5.32 -10.88
C ILE A 365 -21.19 5.71 -9.83
N VAL A 366 -20.77 6.52 -8.84
CA VAL A 366 -21.62 7.04 -7.77
C VAL A 366 -22.07 8.49 -8.00
N LYS A 367 -21.87 9.02 -9.22
CA LYS A 367 -22.16 10.43 -9.59
C LYS A 367 -23.60 10.86 -9.31
N ASP A 368 -24.58 9.96 -9.49
CA ASP A 368 -25.99 10.23 -9.23
C ASP A 368 -26.30 10.45 -7.73
N GLU A 369 -25.51 9.86 -6.83
CA GLU A 369 -25.61 10.04 -5.38
C GLU A 369 -24.73 11.22 -4.89
N LEU A 370 -23.71 11.61 -5.66
CA LEU A 370 -22.88 12.80 -5.42
C LEU A 370 -23.53 14.13 -5.87
N GLN A 371 -24.35 14.11 -6.92
CA GLN A 371 -25.11 15.28 -7.38
C GLN A 371 -26.29 15.63 -6.46
N GLN A 372 -26.78 14.65 -5.71
CA GLN A 372 -27.67 14.91 -4.58
C GLN A 372 -26.79 15.04 -3.35
N GLY A 373 -26.20 16.24 -3.15
CA GLY A 373 -25.71 16.61 -1.83
C GLY A 373 -26.79 16.22 -0.81
N VAL A 374 -26.46 15.29 0.06
CA VAL A 374 -27.39 14.83 1.08
C VAL A 374 -27.52 16.00 2.05
N GLU A 375 -28.52 16.86 1.84
CA GLU A 375 -28.98 17.79 2.85
C GLU A 375 -29.60 16.97 3.99
N ILE A 376 -28.76 16.57 4.94
CA ILE A 376 -29.23 16.19 6.28
C ILE A 376 -29.03 17.44 7.14
N ASN A 377 -30.13 18.08 7.52
CA ASN A 377 -30.17 19.23 8.44
C ASN A 377 -29.42 20.51 8.00
N GLY A 378 -29.20 20.72 6.70
CA GLY A 378 -28.52 21.93 6.21
C GLY A 378 -27.00 21.92 6.37
N GLU A 379 -26.41 20.77 6.70
CA GLU A 379 -24.96 20.53 6.63
C GLU A 379 -24.66 19.72 5.35
N THR A 380 -23.72 20.19 4.55
CA THR A 380 -23.15 19.42 3.43
C THR A 380 -22.00 18.60 4.00
N GLU A 381 -22.22 17.30 4.29
CA GLU A 381 -21.12 16.44 4.75
C GLU A 381 -20.04 16.28 3.66
N GLU A 382 -18.78 16.32 4.08
CA GLU A 382 -17.61 16.19 3.23
C GLU A 382 -17.45 14.76 2.70
N TYR A 383 -17.84 14.49 1.44
CA TYR A 383 -17.66 13.16 0.85
C TYR A 383 -16.41 13.06 -0.04
N ALA A 384 -15.21 12.92 0.54
CA ALA A 384 -14.08 12.39 -0.22
C ALA A 384 -14.27 10.86 -0.35
N PHE A 385 -14.30 10.33 -1.57
CA PHE A 385 -14.56 8.90 -1.79
C PHE A 385 -13.52 8.03 -1.06
N ASP A 386 -13.99 7.15 -0.16
CA ASP A 386 -13.18 6.22 0.63
C ASP A 386 -13.71 4.78 0.41
N LEU A 387 -12.86 3.86 -0.08
CA LEU A 387 -13.25 2.48 -0.39
C LEU A 387 -13.68 1.69 0.86
N ASN A 388 -13.06 1.96 2.01
CA ASN A 388 -13.37 1.23 3.24
C ASN A 388 -14.76 1.63 3.76
N GLU A 389 -15.11 2.90 3.68
CA GLU A 389 -16.46 3.39 4.01
C GLU A 389 -17.48 2.94 2.97
N PHE A 390 -17.15 2.96 1.67
CA PHE A 390 -18.00 2.47 0.59
C PHE A 390 -18.44 1.01 0.79
N PHE A 391 -17.49 0.13 1.14
CA PHE A 391 -17.77 -1.28 1.44
C PHE A 391 -18.12 -1.55 2.91
N SER A 392 -18.37 -0.52 3.72
CA SER A 392 -18.74 -0.70 5.12
C SER A 392 -20.11 -1.35 5.27
N THR A 393 -20.30 -2.15 6.33
CA THR A 393 -21.56 -2.85 6.58
C THR A 393 -22.25 -2.37 7.86
N ASN A 394 -23.57 -2.51 7.89
CA ASN A 394 -24.39 -2.37 9.08
C ASN A 394 -25.35 -3.56 9.16
N ASN A 395 -25.32 -4.33 10.25
CA ASN A 395 -26.13 -5.53 10.44
C ASN A 395 -26.02 -6.57 9.29
N GLY A 396 -24.82 -6.74 8.73
CA GLY A 396 -24.56 -7.76 7.69
C GLY A 396 -25.05 -7.38 6.28
N LYS A 397 -25.36 -6.10 6.02
CA LYS A 397 -25.63 -5.53 4.70
C LYS A 397 -24.77 -4.28 4.50
N PHE A 398 -24.49 -3.90 3.25
CA PHE A 398 -23.74 -2.67 2.98
C PHE A 398 -24.52 -1.44 3.42
N LYS A 399 -23.84 -0.41 3.95
CA LYS A 399 -24.46 0.90 4.21
C LYS A 399 -24.93 1.53 2.89
N TYR A 400 -24.13 1.40 1.83
CA TYR A 400 -24.38 1.92 0.48
C TYR A 400 -24.80 0.80 -0.49
N ASP A 401 -25.80 0.00 -0.10
CA ASP A 401 -26.16 -1.26 -0.79
C ASP A 401 -26.49 -1.10 -2.29
N SER A 402 -27.25 -0.06 -2.65
CA SER A 402 -27.60 0.26 -4.05
C SER A 402 -26.38 0.64 -4.89
N SER A 403 -25.44 1.37 -4.29
CA SER A 403 -24.23 1.81 -4.97
C SER A 403 -23.24 0.66 -5.17
N VAL A 404 -23.20 -0.32 -4.26
CA VAL A 404 -22.45 -1.56 -4.47
C VAL A 404 -23.04 -2.38 -5.62
N ASP A 405 -24.37 -2.42 -5.78
CA ASP A 405 -24.99 -3.08 -6.94
C ASP A 405 -24.64 -2.38 -8.25
N LYS A 406 -24.74 -1.04 -8.29
CA LYS A 406 -24.32 -0.24 -9.46
C LYS A 406 -22.85 -0.48 -9.82
N PHE A 407 -21.98 -0.63 -8.82
CA PHE A 407 -20.57 -0.96 -9.03
C PHE A 407 -20.38 -2.33 -9.70
N LEU A 408 -21.07 -3.37 -9.22
CA LEU A 408 -21.00 -4.72 -9.82
C LEU A 408 -21.58 -4.75 -11.24
N ASP A 409 -22.67 -4.00 -11.48
CA ASP A 409 -23.25 -3.82 -12.80
C ASP A 409 -22.25 -3.09 -13.73
N ALA A 410 -21.64 -1.99 -13.28
CA ALA A 410 -20.63 -1.27 -14.06
C ALA A 410 -19.46 -2.18 -14.45
N MET A 411 -18.95 -2.97 -13.49
CA MET A 411 -17.85 -3.93 -13.71
C MET A 411 -18.13 -4.94 -14.82
N THR A 412 -19.41 -5.24 -15.10
CA THR A 412 -19.83 -6.30 -16.02
C THR A 412 -20.57 -5.82 -17.26
N LEU A 413 -21.02 -4.56 -17.30
CA LEU A 413 -21.81 -3.99 -18.40
C LEU A 413 -21.10 -2.86 -19.15
N GLN A 414 -20.22 -2.09 -18.49
CA GLN A 414 -19.53 -0.98 -19.14
C GLN A 414 -18.19 -1.45 -19.73
N GLU A 415 -17.98 -1.22 -21.02
CA GLU A 415 -16.84 -1.78 -21.80
C GLU A 415 -15.45 -1.49 -21.21
N LYS A 416 -15.30 -0.40 -20.44
CA LYS A 416 -14.02 -0.03 -19.82
C LYS A 416 -13.57 -0.96 -18.68
N PHE A 417 -14.50 -1.67 -18.04
CA PHE A 417 -14.19 -2.49 -16.86
C PHE A 417 -13.77 -3.93 -17.19
N PRO A 418 -13.00 -4.59 -16.30
CA PRO A 418 -12.32 -5.85 -16.61
C PRO A 418 -13.24 -7.06 -16.79
N PHE A 419 -14.51 -7.02 -16.35
CA PHE A 419 -15.45 -8.14 -16.52
C PHE A 419 -16.58 -7.84 -17.50
N SER A 420 -16.43 -6.79 -18.32
CA SER A 420 -17.52 -6.26 -19.15
C SER A 420 -17.94 -7.15 -20.32
N THR A 421 -17.04 -8.01 -20.81
CA THR A 421 -17.31 -8.87 -21.97
C THR A 421 -16.92 -10.33 -21.70
N PRO A 422 -17.54 -11.31 -22.37
CA PRO A 422 -17.16 -12.71 -22.23
C PRO A 422 -15.69 -12.98 -22.49
N GLU A 423 -15.06 -12.30 -23.46
CA GLU A 423 -13.64 -12.49 -23.77
C GLU A 423 -12.75 -12.06 -22.60
N LEU A 424 -13.03 -10.90 -21.98
CA LEU A 424 -12.26 -10.46 -20.81
C LEU A 424 -12.46 -11.39 -19.61
N ARG A 425 -13.67 -11.95 -19.44
CA ARG A 425 -13.95 -12.96 -18.41
C ARG A 425 -13.22 -14.29 -18.66
N ASP A 426 -12.88 -14.61 -19.91
CA ASP A 426 -12.10 -15.79 -20.25
C ASP A 426 -10.59 -15.59 -20.05
N GLU A 427 -10.14 -14.32 -20.07
CA GLU A 427 -8.78 -13.94 -19.69
C GLU A 427 -8.61 -13.86 -18.15
N LEU A 428 -9.70 -13.55 -17.42
CA LEU A 428 -9.72 -13.36 -15.96
C LEU A 428 -10.39 -14.53 -15.21
N LYS A 429 -10.00 -15.77 -15.54
CA LYS A 429 -10.64 -16.97 -14.98
C LYS A 429 -10.53 -17.09 -13.46
N HIS A 430 -9.34 -16.82 -12.92
CA HIS A 430 -9.07 -16.94 -11.49
C HIS A 430 -8.55 -15.60 -10.97
N THR A 431 -9.29 -14.98 -10.04
CA THR A 431 -8.95 -13.65 -9.51
C THR A 431 -8.97 -13.60 -7.98
N PHE A 432 -8.19 -12.69 -7.41
CA PHE A 432 -8.02 -12.50 -5.97
C PHE A 432 -8.47 -11.08 -5.58
N TRP A 433 -9.42 -10.93 -4.66
CA TRP A 433 -10.02 -9.65 -4.30
C TRP A 433 -9.74 -9.35 -2.83
N LEU A 434 -9.16 -8.18 -2.54
CA LEU A 434 -8.73 -7.78 -1.21
C LEU A 434 -9.69 -6.73 -0.62
N LEU A 435 -10.27 -7.01 0.55
CA LEU A 435 -11.16 -6.13 1.30
C LEU A 435 -10.59 -5.78 2.68
N ASP A 436 -11.11 -4.71 3.30
CA ASP A 436 -10.69 -4.25 4.64
C ASP A 436 -11.25 -5.10 5.79
N ARG A 437 -12.46 -5.66 5.63
CA ARG A 437 -13.20 -6.29 6.75
C ARG A 437 -13.88 -7.59 6.38
N VAL A 438 -13.94 -8.51 7.36
CA VAL A 438 -14.54 -9.86 7.20
C VAL A 438 -16.02 -9.78 6.88
N ASP A 439 -16.75 -8.86 7.51
CA ASP A 439 -18.17 -8.62 7.27
C ASP A 439 -18.42 -8.08 5.85
N SER A 440 -17.57 -7.16 5.37
CA SER A 440 -17.60 -6.67 3.98
C SER A 440 -17.36 -7.81 2.97
N ALA A 441 -16.37 -8.67 3.20
CA ALA A 441 -16.09 -9.82 2.33
C ALA A 441 -17.26 -10.82 2.30
N LYS A 442 -17.89 -11.09 3.45
CA LYS A 442 -19.10 -11.95 3.53
C LYS A 442 -20.29 -11.33 2.81
N ALA A 443 -20.52 -10.03 2.97
CA ALA A 443 -21.60 -9.31 2.29
C ALA A 443 -21.38 -9.28 0.76
N LEU A 444 -20.14 -9.04 0.31
CA LEU A 444 -19.79 -9.05 -1.10
C LEU A 444 -19.94 -10.45 -1.71
N ALA A 445 -19.49 -11.50 -1.01
CA ALA A 445 -19.67 -12.88 -1.45
C ALA A 445 -21.14 -13.18 -1.77
N LYS A 446 -22.06 -12.72 -0.92
CA LYS A 446 -23.50 -12.90 -1.14
C LYS A 446 -23.98 -12.18 -2.40
N LYS A 447 -23.60 -10.90 -2.58
CA LYS A 447 -23.97 -10.14 -3.79
C LYS A 447 -23.40 -10.78 -5.06
N LEU A 448 -22.17 -11.29 -5.04
CA LEU A 448 -21.55 -11.96 -6.19
C LEU A 448 -22.29 -13.25 -6.60
N HIS A 449 -22.75 -14.06 -5.63
CA HIS A 449 -23.55 -15.25 -5.91
C HIS A 449 -24.93 -14.91 -6.51
N GLU A 450 -25.51 -13.77 -6.13
CA GLU A 450 -26.81 -13.30 -6.62
C GLU A 450 -26.70 -12.57 -7.97
N HIS A 451 -25.53 -11.99 -8.28
CA HIS A 451 -25.30 -11.18 -9.47
C HIS A 451 -25.37 -12.00 -10.77
N PRO A 452 -26.05 -11.52 -11.84
CA PRO A 452 -26.32 -12.30 -13.05
C PRO A 452 -25.10 -12.85 -13.78
N VAL A 453 -23.94 -12.20 -13.64
CA VAL A 453 -22.67 -12.57 -14.28
C VAL A 453 -21.72 -13.28 -13.31
N PHE A 454 -21.60 -12.82 -12.07
CA PHE A 454 -20.58 -13.34 -11.14
C PHE A 454 -21.00 -14.67 -10.53
N LYS A 455 -22.28 -15.04 -10.58
CA LYS A 455 -22.77 -16.39 -10.23
C LYS A 455 -22.12 -17.52 -11.05
N ASP A 456 -21.51 -17.21 -12.19
CA ASP A 456 -20.80 -18.19 -13.03
C ASP A 456 -19.36 -18.45 -12.54
N TYR A 457 -18.91 -17.72 -11.51
CA TYR A 457 -17.65 -17.94 -10.81
C TYR A 457 -17.91 -18.66 -9.49
N GLU A 458 -17.09 -19.63 -9.14
CA GLU A 458 -17.07 -20.15 -7.77
C GLU A 458 -16.46 -19.09 -6.84
N ILE A 459 -17.19 -18.70 -5.79
CA ILE A 459 -16.75 -17.67 -4.84
C ILE A 459 -16.15 -18.34 -3.60
N ILE A 460 -14.86 -18.12 -3.38
CA ILE A 460 -14.12 -18.67 -2.23
C ILE A 460 -13.89 -17.55 -1.23
N LEU A 461 -14.35 -17.74 0.02
CA LEU A 461 -14.05 -16.83 1.12
C LEU A 461 -12.82 -17.33 1.88
N ALA A 462 -11.71 -16.60 1.75
CA ALA A 462 -10.47 -16.77 2.49
C ALA A 462 -10.34 -15.65 3.54
N ALA A 463 -11.25 -15.64 4.51
CA ALA A 463 -11.29 -14.64 5.57
C ALA A 463 -11.50 -15.33 6.93
N GLY A 464 -10.59 -15.11 7.87
CA GLY A 464 -10.60 -15.71 9.20
C GLY A 464 -11.75 -15.25 10.10
N ASP A 465 -11.89 -15.86 11.27
CA ASP A 465 -12.88 -15.46 12.29
C ASP A 465 -12.50 -14.19 13.09
N GLY A 466 -11.34 -13.59 12.78
CA GLY A 466 -10.81 -12.39 13.44
C GLY A 466 -9.86 -12.67 14.60
N ARG A 467 -9.40 -13.91 14.80
CA ARG A 467 -8.38 -14.27 15.82
C ARG A 467 -6.99 -14.37 15.19
N MET A 468 -5.99 -13.84 15.89
CA MET A 468 -4.57 -13.94 15.52
C MET A 468 -4.01 -15.31 15.93
N ASP A 469 -4.21 -16.35 15.12
CA ASP A 469 -3.29 -17.50 14.98
C ASP A 469 -3.84 -18.46 13.91
N ASP A 470 -3.43 -18.29 12.64
CA ASP A 470 -4.24 -18.74 11.49
C ASP A 470 -3.45 -19.51 10.42
N GLU A 471 -2.42 -20.27 10.78
CA GLU A 471 -1.72 -21.13 9.80
C GLU A 471 -2.54 -22.34 9.35
N GLU A 472 -3.24 -23.00 10.29
CA GLU A 472 -4.13 -24.11 9.96
C GLU A 472 -5.31 -23.63 9.10
N GLU A 473 -5.80 -22.41 9.37
CA GLU A 473 -6.86 -21.77 8.57
C GLU A 473 -6.33 -21.29 7.20
N THR A 474 -5.11 -20.76 7.13
CA THR A 474 -4.46 -20.37 5.86
C THR A 474 -4.22 -21.59 4.96
N LYS A 475 -3.78 -22.72 5.53
CA LYS A 475 -3.64 -23.98 4.78
C LYS A 475 -5.00 -24.49 4.29
N LYS A 476 -6.03 -24.45 5.14
CA LYS A 476 -7.40 -24.77 4.74
C LYS A 476 -7.90 -23.84 3.62
N SER A 477 -7.60 -22.54 3.68
CA SER A 477 -7.93 -21.57 2.65
C SER A 477 -7.19 -21.85 1.34
N TYR A 478 -5.89 -22.19 1.40
CA TYR A 478 -5.13 -22.62 0.23
C TYR A 478 -5.71 -23.89 -0.41
N ASP A 479 -5.92 -24.94 0.39
CA ASP A 479 -6.47 -26.21 -0.09
C ASP A 479 -7.86 -26.00 -0.73
N LYS A 480 -8.71 -25.15 -0.14
CA LYS A 480 -10.00 -24.75 -0.71
C LYS A 480 -9.85 -24.08 -2.07
N VAL A 481 -8.90 -23.15 -2.21
CA VAL A 481 -8.70 -22.44 -3.49
C VAL A 481 -8.17 -23.38 -4.56
N VAL A 482 -7.17 -24.22 -4.23
CA VAL A 482 -6.63 -25.22 -5.17
C VAL A 482 -7.69 -26.23 -5.60
N ASP A 483 -8.48 -26.73 -4.65
CA ASP A 483 -9.58 -27.66 -4.94
C ASP A 483 -10.65 -26.99 -5.84
N ALA A 484 -11.02 -25.74 -5.55
CA ALA A 484 -11.96 -24.99 -6.37
C ALA A 484 -11.43 -24.76 -7.79
N ILE A 485 -10.18 -24.33 -7.95
CA ILE A 485 -9.54 -24.13 -9.27
C ILE A 485 -9.49 -25.44 -10.07
N SER A 486 -9.29 -26.58 -9.41
CA SER A 486 -9.28 -27.88 -10.09
C SER A 486 -10.66 -28.33 -10.59
N LYS A 487 -11.74 -27.84 -9.98
CA LYS A 487 -13.13 -28.26 -10.24
C LYS A 487 -13.93 -27.29 -11.10
N TYR A 488 -13.62 -26.00 -11.01
CA TYR A 488 -14.39 -24.92 -11.63
C TYR A 488 -13.51 -24.15 -12.62
N ASP A 489 -14.06 -23.86 -13.81
CA ASP A 489 -13.35 -23.10 -14.85
C ASP A 489 -13.06 -21.66 -14.43
N LYS A 490 -13.86 -21.09 -13.53
CA LYS A 490 -13.75 -19.70 -13.07
C LYS A 490 -13.93 -19.56 -11.57
N THR A 491 -13.05 -18.81 -10.92
CA THR A 491 -13.05 -18.62 -9.46
C THR A 491 -12.75 -17.17 -9.05
N ILE A 492 -13.40 -16.71 -7.98
CA ILE A 492 -13.10 -15.44 -7.30
C ILE A 492 -12.75 -15.76 -5.85
N THR A 493 -11.55 -15.40 -5.41
CA THR A 493 -11.13 -15.55 -4.02
C THR A 493 -11.21 -14.22 -3.30
N LEU A 494 -12.08 -14.10 -2.29
CA LEU A 494 -12.19 -12.91 -1.43
C LEU A 494 -11.33 -13.07 -0.19
N SER A 495 -10.51 -12.07 0.13
CA SER A 495 -9.64 -12.08 1.30
C SER A 495 -9.62 -10.73 2.03
N VAL A 496 -9.28 -10.79 3.33
CA VAL A 496 -9.06 -9.63 4.22
C VAL A 496 -7.65 -9.61 4.81
N GLY A 497 -6.71 -10.30 4.15
CA GLY A 497 -5.32 -10.42 4.59
C GLY A 497 -4.77 -11.85 4.54
N GLN A 498 -5.62 -12.90 4.52
CA GLN A 498 -5.16 -14.27 4.28
C GLN A 498 -4.67 -14.46 2.84
N LEU A 499 -3.74 -15.40 2.62
CA LEU A 499 -3.15 -15.71 1.31
C LEU A 499 -2.39 -14.54 0.63
N THR A 500 -2.27 -13.39 1.30
CA THR A 500 -1.45 -12.25 0.83
C THR A 500 0.05 -12.53 0.98
N THR A 501 0.42 -13.54 1.77
CA THR A 501 1.80 -13.94 2.05
C THR A 501 2.02 -15.45 2.12
N GLY A 502 3.25 -15.88 1.76
CA GLY A 502 3.87 -17.22 1.92
C GLY A 502 3.21 -18.48 1.34
N ILE A 503 2.14 -18.40 0.54
CA ILE A 503 1.70 -19.50 -0.33
C ILE A 503 1.52 -19.00 -1.77
N THR A 504 1.78 -19.86 -2.75
CA THR A 504 1.72 -19.54 -4.18
C THR A 504 0.51 -20.20 -4.81
N ILE A 505 -0.36 -19.42 -5.47
CA ILE A 505 -1.39 -19.91 -6.38
C ILE A 505 -1.05 -19.38 -7.78
N PRO A 506 -0.40 -20.19 -8.64
CA PRO A 506 0.06 -19.76 -9.97
C PRO A 506 -1.05 -19.23 -10.89
N GLU A 507 -2.24 -19.80 -10.77
CA GLU A 507 -3.36 -19.61 -11.69
C GLU A 507 -4.02 -18.23 -11.56
N TRP A 508 -3.82 -17.50 -10.45
CA TRP A 508 -4.42 -16.18 -10.25
C TRP A 508 -3.95 -15.16 -11.29
N THR A 509 -4.84 -14.77 -12.18
CA THR A 509 -4.59 -13.88 -13.31
C THR A 509 -4.64 -12.40 -12.94
N ALA A 510 -5.41 -12.05 -11.91
CA ALA A 510 -5.56 -10.67 -11.47
C ALA A 510 -5.82 -10.51 -9.97
N VAL A 511 -5.48 -9.32 -9.46
CA VAL A 511 -5.82 -8.83 -8.12
C VAL A 511 -6.76 -7.62 -8.22
N LEU A 512 -7.83 -7.61 -7.45
CA LEU A 512 -8.69 -6.44 -7.25
C LEU A 512 -8.44 -5.84 -5.87
N MET A 513 -8.03 -4.58 -5.84
CA MET A 513 -7.82 -3.81 -4.62
C MET A 513 -9.11 -3.08 -4.26
N LEU A 514 -9.88 -3.65 -3.32
CA LEU A 514 -11.16 -3.10 -2.83
C LEU A 514 -11.04 -2.57 -1.40
N SER A 515 -9.84 -2.10 -1.02
CA SER A 515 -9.57 -1.51 0.28
C SER A 515 -8.53 -0.39 0.19
N ASN A 516 -8.59 0.55 1.14
CA ASN A 516 -7.66 1.67 1.26
C ASN A 516 -6.34 1.23 1.91
N VAL A 517 -5.63 0.32 1.25
CA VAL A 517 -4.27 -0.09 1.65
C VAL A 517 -3.37 1.14 1.54
N LYS A 518 -2.89 1.66 2.67
CA LYS A 518 -2.01 2.84 2.72
C LYS A 518 -0.53 2.49 2.61
N SER A 519 -0.15 1.25 2.96
CA SER A 519 1.26 0.84 2.94
C SER A 519 1.67 0.34 1.56
N PRO A 520 2.70 0.92 0.92
CA PRO A 520 3.25 0.41 -0.34
C PRO A 520 3.66 -1.06 -0.24
N ALA A 521 4.15 -1.49 0.94
CA ALA A 521 4.51 -2.86 1.24
C ALA A 521 3.35 -3.84 1.03
N LEU A 522 2.26 -3.62 1.75
CA LEU A 522 1.11 -4.51 1.75
C LEU A 522 0.43 -4.49 0.38
N TYR A 523 0.40 -3.32 -0.26
CA TYR A 523 -0.13 -3.16 -1.62
C TYR A 523 0.62 -4.05 -2.60
N MET A 524 1.95 -3.96 -2.64
CA MET A 524 2.76 -4.70 -3.59
C MET A 524 2.86 -6.18 -3.26
N GLN A 525 2.85 -6.56 -1.97
CA GLN A 525 2.73 -7.97 -1.58
C GLN A 525 1.47 -8.64 -2.15
N ALA A 526 0.33 -7.94 -2.08
CA ALA A 526 -0.92 -8.41 -2.65
C ALA A 526 -0.84 -8.41 -4.18
N ALA A 527 -0.38 -7.33 -4.82
CA ALA A 527 -0.24 -7.23 -6.27
C ALA A 527 0.62 -8.36 -6.89
N PHE A 528 1.78 -8.67 -6.30
CA PHE A 528 2.68 -9.72 -6.80
C PHE A 528 2.09 -11.13 -6.75
N ARG A 529 0.96 -11.36 -6.06
CA ARG A 529 0.29 -12.67 -6.05
C ARG A 529 -0.16 -13.11 -7.44
N ALA A 530 -0.57 -12.16 -8.29
CA ALA A 530 -0.93 -12.48 -9.67
C ALA A 530 0.29 -12.69 -10.58
N GLN A 531 1.50 -12.27 -10.19
CA GLN A 531 2.71 -12.39 -11.02
C GLN A 531 3.31 -13.81 -11.05
N ASN A 532 2.70 -14.80 -10.41
CA ASN A 532 3.29 -16.14 -10.41
C ASN A 532 3.27 -16.77 -11.82
N PRO A 533 4.40 -17.33 -12.31
CA PRO A 533 4.45 -18.06 -13.58
C PRO A 533 3.44 -19.20 -13.58
N CYS A 534 2.64 -19.28 -14.64
CA CYS A 534 1.68 -20.36 -14.82
C CYS A 534 1.68 -20.82 -16.28
N LEU A 535 1.53 -22.13 -16.46
CA LEU A 535 1.28 -22.73 -17.77
C LEU A 535 -0.10 -23.38 -17.71
N PHE A 536 -1.08 -22.72 -18.30
CA PHE A 536 -2.46 -23.21 -18.36
C PHE A 536 -2.58 -24.36 -19.35
N LYS A 537 -3.35 -25.38 -18.98
CA LYS A 537 -3.67 -26.53 -19.83
C LYS A 537 -5.06 -26.34 -20.44
N ASN A 538 -5.11 -26.11 -21.75
CA ASN A 538 -6.35 -25.94 -22.51
C ASN A 538 -6.54 -27.14 -23.45
N GLY A 539 -7.10 -28.23 -22.93
CA GLY A 539 -7.26 -29.49 -23.67
C GLY A 539 -5.91 -30.12 -24.05
N SER A 540 -5.57 -30.09 -25.34
CA SER A 540 -4.28 -30.58 -25.88
C SER A 540 -3.23 -29.48 -26.10
N SER A 541 -3.60 -28.22 -25.84
CA SER A 541 -2.75 -27.03 -26.03
C SER A 541 -2.35 -26.42 -24.69
N TYR A 542 -1.20 -25.72 -24.67
CA TYR A 542 -0.69 -25.04 -23.49
C TYR A 542 -0.62 -23.53 -23.73
N ALA A 543 -0.98 -22.75 -22.72
CA ALA A 543 -0.88 -21.30 -22.75
C ALA A 543 -0.04 -20.82 -21.57
N ARG A 544 1.06 -20.11 -21.85
CA ARG A 544 1.92 -19.52 -20.83
C ARG A 544 1.35 -18.18 -20.43
N LYS A 545 1.21 -17.96 -19.12
CA LYS A 545 0.86 -16.66 -18.57
C LYS A 545 1.95 -15.65 -18.91
N GLU A 546 1.56 -14.61 -19.63
CA GLU A 546 2.45 -13.55 -20.11
C GLU A 546 2.20 -12.25 -19.35
N ASN A 547 0.95 -12.01 -18.97
CA ASN A 547 0.53 -10.83 -18.21
C ASN A 547 -0.27 -11.21 -16.97
N ALA A 548 -0.19 -10.35 -15.97
CA ALA A 548 -0.99 -10.36 -14.77
C ALA A 548 -1.51 -8.95 -14.49
N TYR A 549 -2.64 -8.83 -13.82
CA TYR A 549 -3.36 -7.56 -13.71
C TYR A 549 -3.62 -7.16 -12.27
N VAL A 550 -3.55 -5.87 -12.00
CA VAL A 550 -4.01 -5.26 -10.75
C VAL A 550 -5.07 -4.24 -11.12
N PHE A 551 -6.25 -4.33 -10.52
CA PHE A 551 -7.34 -3.38 -10.71
C PHE A 551 -7.58 -2.63 -9.41
N ASP A 552 -7.41 -1.32 -9.42
CA ASP A 552 -7.65 -0.42 -8.29
C ASP A 552 -8.68 0.64 -8.66
N PHE A 553 -9.40 1.14 -7.67
CA PHE A 553 -10.58 1.98 -7.79
C PHE A 553 -10.38 3.35 -7.10
N ASP A 554 -9.16 3.66 -6.71
CA ASP A 554 -8.74 4.96 -6.17
C ASP A 554 -7.43 5.43 -6.86
N PRO A 555 -7.53 6.20 -7.96
CA PRO A 555 -6.37 6.60 -8.76
C PRO A 555 -5.48 7.60 -8.06
N ALA A 556 -6.02 8.48 -7.21
CA ALA A 556 -5.19 9.40 -6.45
C ALA A 556 -4.28 8.62 -5.49
N ARG A 557 -4.85 7.72 -4.68
CA ARG A 557 -4.08 6.88 -3.75
C ARG A 557 -3.14 5.94 -4.47
N THR A 558 -3.62 5.26 -5.52
CA THR A 558 -2.85 4.26 -6.25
C THR A 558 -1.60 4.84 -6.88
N LEU A 559 -1.73 6.00 -7.53
CA LEU A 559 -0.60 6.67 -8.18
C LEU A 559 0.35 7.28 -7.14
N THR A 560 -0.14 7.76 -5.99
CA THR A 560 0.74 8.13 -4.86
C THR A 560 1.53 6.93 -4.35
N ILE A 561 0.89 5.78 -4.11
CA ILE A 561 1.57 4.56 -3.65
C ILE A 561 2.58 4.07 -4.70
N PHE A 562 2.25 4.20 -5.99
CA PHE A 562 3.15 3.84 -7.07
C PHE A 562 4.38 4.75 -7.11
N GLU A 563 4.20 6.06 -6.89
CA GLU A 563 5.30 7.02 -6.70
C GLU A 563 6.15 6.67 -5.48
N GLU A 564 5.54 6.46 -4.31
CA GLU A 564 6.22 6.08 -3.07
C GLU A 564 7.03 4.80 -3.27
N PHE A 565 6.43 3.78 -3.88
CA PHE A 565 7.12 2.52 -4.18
C PHE A 565 8.33 2.71 -5.11
N ALA A 566 8.23 3.59 -6.11
CA ALA A 566 9.33 3.88 -7.02
C ALA A 566 10.51 4.58 -6.31
N ASN A 567 10.23 5.35 -5.24
CA ASN A 567 11.24 6.20 -4.58
C ASN A 567 11.73 5.66 -3.22
N ASP A 568 10.91 4.92 -2.47
CA ASP A 568 11.23 4.45 -1.12
C ASP A 568 12.12 3.18 -1.11
N LEU A 569 12.29 2.54 -2.27
CA LEU A 569 13.15 1.36 -2.43
C LEU A 569 14.58 1.70 -2.90
N SER A 570 14.84 2.96 -3.28
CA SER A 570 16.16 3.40 -3.73
C SER A 570 16.91 4.12 -2.63
N ALA A 571 18.20 3.81 -2.46
CA ALA A 571 19.06 4.40 -1.44
C ALA A 571 19.30 5.91 -1.65
N ASP A 572 19.17 6.40 -2.89
CA ASP A 572 19.39 7.81 -3.24
C ASP A 572 18.17 8.69 -2.97
N THR A 573 16.99 8.08 -2.81
CA THR A 573 15.72 8.79 -2.55
C THR A 573 15.01 8.41 -1.26
N SER A 574 15.52 7.40 -0.54
CA SER A 574 14.98 7.00 0.76
C SER A 574 15.08 8.13 1.79
N ALA A 575 14.11 8.16 2.72
CA ALA A 575 14.00 9.20 3.76
C ALA A 575 13.89 10.65 3.22
N GLY A 576 13.27 10.84 2.05
CA GLY A 576 12.94 12.17 1.50
C GLY A 576 14.11 12.88 0.82
N ARG A 577 15.19 12.16 0.49
CA ARG A 577 16.32 12.70 -0.29
C ARG A 577 15.99 12.64 -1.79
N GLY A 578 16.58 13.51 -2.62
CA GLY A 578 16.42 13.50 -4.08
C GLY A 578 15.51 14.59 -4.67
N ASP A 579 15.89 15.11 -5.83
CA ASP A 579 15.16 16.17 -6.55
C ASP A 579 14.02 15.62 -7.44
N LEU A 580 13.19 16.53 -7.96
CA LEU A 580 12.01 16.19 -8.77
C LEU A 580 12.37 15.40 -10.03
N GLU A 581 13.54 15.68 -10.63
CA GLU A 581 13.99 14.99 -11.85
C GLU A 581 14.38 13.54 -11.55
N THR A 582 15.10 13.30 -10.45
CA THR A 582 15.45 11.95 -9.98
C THR A 582 14.20 11.12 -9.69
N ARG A 583 13.21 11.71 -9.00
CA ARG A 583 11.91 11.06 -8.74
C ARG A 583 11.16 10.71 -10.03
N LYS A 584 11.14 11.63 -11.00
CA LYS A 584 10.50 11.40 -12.31
C LYS A 584 11.22 10.29 -13.10
N GLU A 585 12.54 10.18 -12.99
CA GLU A 585 13.32 9.13 -13.62
C GLU A 585 13.00 7.74 -13.04
N HIS A 586 12.93 7.59 -11.71
CA HIS A 586 12.53 6.34 -11.06
C HIS A 586 11.11 5.90 -11.47
N ILE A 587 10.16 6.85 -11.51
CA ILE A 587 8.79 6.55 -11.97
C ILE A 587 8.82 6.11 -13.44
N LYS A 588 9.57 6.81 -14.29
CA LYS A 588 9.70 6.49 -15.71
C LYS A 588 10.26 5.08 -15.92
N GLU A 589 11.29 4.70 -15.15
CA GLU A 589 11.84 3.36 -15.21
C GLU A 589 10.79 2.32 -14.80
N LEU A 590 10.10 2.53 -13.67
CA LEU A 590 9.09 1.60 -13.18
C LEU A 590 7.91 1.46 -14.16
N VAL A 591 7.39 2.55 -14.72
CA VAL A 591 6.28 2.54 -15.69
C VAL A 591 6.61 1.71 -16.93
N ASN A 592 7.85 1.74 -17.42
CA ASN A 592 8.26 0.93 -18.58
C ASN A 592 8.11 -0.59 -18.35
N PHE A 593 8.14 -1.01 -17.08
CA PHE A 593 8.13 -2.41 -16.66
C PHE A 593 6.85 -2.84 -15.95
N PHE A 594 6.18 -1.90 -15.30
CA PHE A 594 4.89 -2.02 -14.65
C PHE A 594 3.97 -0.92 -15.19
N PRO A 595 3.40 -1.12 -16.39
CA PRO A 595 2.55 -0.11 -17.01
C PRO A 595 1.36 0.18 -16.14
N VAL A 596 1.05 1.47 -16.08
CA VAL A 596 -0.11 1.98 -15.39
C VAL A 596 -1.09 2.49 -16.43
N ILE A 597 -2.30 1.98 -16.39
CA ILE A 597 -3.41 2.35 -17.25
C ILE A 597 -4.42 3.08 -16.37
N GLY A 598 -4.67 4.34 -16.69
CA GLY A 598 -5.61 5.17 -15.95
C GLY A 598 -6.64 5.82 -16.87
N GLU A 599 -7.64 6.45 -16.26
CA GLU A 599 -8.66 7.22 -16.98
C GLU A 599 -8.13 8.61 -17.36
N ASP A 600 -8.32 9.00 -18.62
CA ASP A 600 -8.13 10.38 -19.08
C ASP A 600 -9.33 11.28 -18.74
N GLU A 601 -9.29 12.55 -19.15
CA GLU A 601 -10.36 13.53 -18.90
C GLU A 601 -11.71 13.15 -19.53
N ASN A 602 -11.73 12.23 -20.49
CA ASN A 602 -12.95 11.74 -21.15
C ASN A 602 -13.42 10.40 -20.57
N GLY A 603 -12.77 9.90 -19.51
CA GLY A 603 -13.06 8.59 -18.92
C GLY A 603 -12.59 7.41 -19.79
N GLU A 604 -11.71 7.65 -20.77
CA GLU A 604 -11.10 6.59 -21.57
C GLU A 604 -9.83 6.06 -20.92
N LEU A 605 -9.60 4.75 -21.03
CA LEU A 605 -8.38 4.13 -20.53
C LEU A 605 -7.19 4.45 -21.45
N ILE A 606 -6.13 4.97 -20.86
CA ILE A 606 -4.86 5.30 -21.51
C ILE A 606 -3.68 4.81 -20.67
N GLU A 607 -2.58 4.42 -21.33
CA GLU A 607 -1.31 4.18 -20.66
C GLU A 607 -0.73 5.51 -20.17
N LEU A 608 -0.32 5.54 -18.91
CA LEU A 608 0.21 6.70 -18.23
C LEU A 608 1.73 6.73 -18.35
N ASP A 609 2.27 7.89 -18.71
CA ASP A 609 3.70 8.16 -18.60
C ASP A 609 4.04 8.73 -17.21
N ALA A 610 5.33 8.87 -16.91
CA ALA A 610 5.78 9.39 -15.62
C ALA A 610 5.24 10.79 -15.28
N GLU A 611 4.95 11.62 -16.30
CA GLU A 611 4.37 12.93 -16.08
C GLU A 611 2.91 12.82 -15.66
N LYS A 612 2.12 11.99 -16.35
CA LYS A 612 0.73 11.71 -16.00
C LYS A 612 0.58 11.05 -14.64
N VAL A 613 1.49 10.16 -14.24
CA VAL A 613 1.50 9.56 -12.89
C VAL A 613 1.60 10.64 -11.81
N LEU A 614 2.37 11.70 -12.04
CA LEU A 614 2.50 12.84 -11.14
C LEU A 614 1.33 13.84 -11.24
N THR A 615 0.79 14.07 -12.45
CA THR A 615 -0.22 15.13 -12.67
C THR A 615 -1.66 14.66 -12.47
N ILE A 616 -2.00 13.40 -12.72
CA ILE A 616 -3.38 12.90 -12.59
C ILE A 616 -3.89 13.01 -11.14
N PRO A 617 -3.14 12.61 -10.09
CA PRO A 617 -3.58 12.80 -8.72
C PRO A 617 -3.88 14.26 -8.40
N ARG A 618 -3.03 15.18 -8.89
CA ARG A 618 -3.22 16.63 -8.77
C ARG A 618 -4.49 17.10 -9.48
N LYS A 619 -4.72 16.66 -10.72
CA LYS A 619 -5.91 17.01 -11.51
C LYS A 619 -7.20 16.50 -10.86
N ILE A 620 -7.19 15.28 -10.32
CA ILE A 620 -8.33 14.72 -9.57
C ILE A 620 -8.63 15.60 -8.35
N ARG A 621 -7.60 15.96 -7.58
CA ARG A 621 -7.74 16.87 -6.44
C ARG A 621 -8.29 18.23 -6.86
N SER A 622 -7.79 18.83 -7.95
CA SER A 622 -8.23 20.14 -8.42
C SER A 622 -9.68 20.15 -8.93
N VAL A 623 -10.09 19.11 -9.67
CA VAL A 623 -11.49 18.95 -10.10
C VAL A 623 -12.41 18.81 -8.90
N GLU A 624 -12.00 18.07 -7.87
CA GLU A 624 -12.76 17.94 -6.61
C GLU A 624 -12.86 19.26 -5.86
N VAL A 625 -11.78 20.04 -5.81
CA VAL A 625 -11.78 21.40 -5.24
C VAL A 625 -12.80 22.28 -5.96
N VAL A 626 -12.84 22.28 -7.30
CA VAL A 626 -13.80 23.08 -8.08
C VAL A 626 -15.24 22.59 -7.87
N ARG A 627 -15.49 21.27 -7.91
CA ARG A 627 -16.82 20.68 -7.65
C ARG A 627 -17.37 21.07 -6.28
N ARG A 628 -16.49 21.27 -5.30
CA ARG A 628 -16.85 21.73 -3.94
C ARG A 628 -16.74 23.23 -3.74
N GLY A 629 -16.64 24.03 -4.81
CA GLY A 629 -16.59 25.48 -4.67
C GLY A 629 -15.37 25.99 -3.91
N PHE A 630 -14.22 25.32 -4.07
CA PHE A 630 -12.95 25.59 -3.39
C PHE A 630 -12.93 25.32 -1.88
N MET A 631 -13.94 24.64 -1.33
CA MET A 631 -14.01 24.31 0.11
C MET A 631 -13.35 22.96 0.46
N SER A 632 -12.69 22.30 -0.49
CA SER A 632 -12.03 21.01 -0.26
C SER A 632 -10.72 21.16 0.52
N ASN A 633 -10.46 20.24 1.45
CA ASN A 633 -9.21 20.17 2.21
C ASN A 633 -7.97 19.96 1.35
N PHE A 634 -8.11 19.48 0.12
CA PHE A 634 -6.99 19.37 -0.82
C PHE A 634 -6.37 20.72 -1.20
N LEU A 635 -7.06 21.83 -0.94
CA LEU A 635 -6.56 23.17 -1.23
C LEU A 635 -5.57 23.69 -0.17
N PHE A 636 -5.55 23.07 1.02
CA PHE A 636 -4.77 23.55 2.15
C PHE A 636 -3.59 22.63 2.43
N GLN A 637 -2.46 23.22 2.82
CA GLN A 637 -1.28 22.51 3.29
C GLN A 637 -0.68 23.26 4.48
N ASN A 638 0.27 22.64 5.19
CA ASN A 638 1.01 23.25 6.29
C ASN A 638 0.13 23.85 7.41
N ILE A 639 -1.10 23.32 7.60
CA ILE A 639 -2.01 23.81 8.65
C ILE A 639 -1.39 23.66 10.04
N SER A 640 -0.60 22.62 10.26
CA SER A 640 0.12 22.42 11.52
C SER A 640 1.21 23.47 11.77
N GLN A 641 1.76 24.13 10.75
CA GLN A 641 2.74 25.22 10.94
C GLN A 641 2.10 26.52 11.43
N VAL A 642 0.77 26.68 11.31
CA VAL A 642 0.04 27.85 11.81
C VAL A 642 0.22 28.02 13.32
N PHE A 643 0.42 26.93 14.06
CA PHE A 643 0.67 27.01 15.51
C PHE A 643 2.03 27.62 15.87
N ALA A 644 3.00 27.64 14.95
CA ALA A 644 4.27 28.33 15.13
C ALA A 644 4.24 29.79 14.63
N ALA A 645 3.11 30.24 14.08
CA ALA A 645 2.95 31.55 13.50
C ALA A 645 2.63 32.63 14.55
N PRO A 646 2.93 33.92 14.30
CA PRO A 646 2.62 35.00 15.24
C PRO A 646 1.11 35.17 15.44
N GLN A 647 0.73 35.78 16.56
CA GLN A 647 -0.67 36.22 16.81
C GLN A 647 -1.25 37.01 15.63
N ALA A 648 -0.43 37.75 14.89
CA ALA A 648 -0.84 38.45 13.68
C ALA A 648 -1.41 37.50 12.59
N VAL A 649 -0.83 36.31 12.37
CA VAL A 649 -1.39 35.30 11.44
C VAL A 649 -2.73 34.79 11.94
N MET A 650 -2.83 34.55 13.24
CA MET A 650 -4.03 34.03 13.87
C MET A 650 -5.18 35.03 13.88
N ASP A 651 -4.89 36.32 14.09
CA ASP A 651 -5.84 37.42 13.97
C ASP A 651 -6.36 37.55 12.53
N ILE A 652 -5.49 37.33 11.54
CA ILE A 652 -5.88 37.29 10.13
C ILE A 652 -6.84 36.11 9.90
N ILE A 653 -6.47 34.88 10.29
CA ILE A 653 -7.32 33.69 10.10
C ILE A 653 -8.67 33.85 10.81
N SER A 654 -8.66 34.34 12.05
CA SER A 654 -9.89 34.56 12.84
C SER A 654 -10.79 35.64 12.27
N SER A 655 -10.25 36.57 11.49
CA SER A 655 -11.05 37.60 10.80
C SER A 655 -11.75 37.08 9.54
N LEU A 656 -11.32 35.93 9.01
CA LEU A 656 -12.05 35.24 7.94
C LEU A 656 -13.37 34.69 8.48
N GLU A 657 -14.43 34.75 7.68
CA GLU A 657 -15.73 34.17 8.08
C GLU A 657 -15.68 32.64 8.03
N ALA A 658 -15.70 31.96 9.18
CA ALA A 658 -15.79 30.48 9.21
C ALA A 658 -17.06 29.97 8.49
N VAL A 659 -16.98 28.79 7.85
CA VAL A 659 -18.14 28.15 7.20
C VAL A 659 -19.18 27.73 8.25
N ASP A 660 -18.75 27.00 9.28
CA ASP A 660 -19.57 26.57 10.41
C ASP A 660 -19.22 27.34 11.70
N GLU A 661 -20.13 27.33 12.68
CA GLU A 661 -19.79 27.86 14.01
C GLU A 661 -18.73 26.95 14.65
N PRO A 662 -17.52 27.46 14.98
CA PRO A 662 -16.48 26.64 15.53
C PRO A 662 -16.96 26.00 16.84
N LYS A 663 -16.79 24.68 16.97
CA LYS A 663 -17.19 23.88 18.14
C LYS A 663 -16.28 24.12 19.37
N GLY A 664 -15.93 25.38 19.63
CA GLY A 664 -15.05 25.82 20.72
C GLY A 664 -14.57 27.26 20.52
N LYS A 665 -14.08 27.91 21.59
CA LYS A 665 -13.31 29.14 21.44
C LYS A 665 -11.94 28.75 20.89
N VAL A 666 -11.68 29.06 19.63
CA VAL A 666 -10.35 28.90 19.07
C VAL A 666 -9.47 30.00 19.68
N ASN A 667 -8.62 29.61 20.63
CA ASN A 667 -7.65 30.48 21.28
C ASN A 667 -6.28 30.15 20.69
N PHE A 668 -5.50 31.17 20.38
CA PHE A 668 -4.38 31.06 19.44
C PHE A 668 -3.12 31.79 19.94
N SER A 669 -2.89 31.81 21.26
CA SER A 669 -1.71 32.44 21.88
C SER A 669 -0.46 31.55 21.81
N GLU A 670 0.73 32.15 22.00
CA GLU A 670 2.01 31.43 22.14
C GLU A 670 1.97 30.43 23.31
N GLU A 671 1.17 30.74 24.34
CA GLU A 671 0.81 29.81 25.43
C GLU A 671 0.17 28.51 24.90
N VAL A 672 -0.62 28.54 23.83
CA VAL A 672 -1.23 27.35 23.22
C VAL A 672 -0.18 26.49 22.51
N LYS A 673 0.86 27.08 21.91
CA LYS A 673 1.96 26.34 21.29
C LYS A 673 2.76 25.57 22.34
N ASP A 674 3.09 26.25 23.45
CA ASP A 674 3.81 25.64 24.57
C ASP A 674 2.94 24.59 25.27
N ASP A 675 1.64 24.86 25.47
CA ASP A 675 0.68 23.92 26.02
C ASP A 675 0.55 22.66 25.15
N LEU A 676 0.53 22.81 23.82
CA LEU A 676 0.44 21.71 22.85
C LEU A 676 1.76 21.00 22.58
N SER A 677 2.89 21.52 23.08
CA SER A 677 4.23 20.94 22.92
C SER A 677 4.53 20.59 21.45
N LEU A 678 4.49 21.59 20.59
CA LEU A 678 4.67 21.41 19.15
C LEU A 678 6.14 21.62 18.76
N ASN A 679 6.66 20.78 17.88
CA ASN A 679 7.97 20.97 17.26
C ASN A 679 7.93 22.05 16.16
N ASP A 680 9.08 22.32 15.52
CA ASP A 680 9.18 23.33 14.46
C ASP A 680 8.34 22.99 13.21
N GLU A 681 7.96 21.72 13.03
CA GLU A 681 7.10 21.23 11.95
C GLU A 681 5.60 21.27 12.33
N GLY A 682 5.27 21.67 13.58
CA GLY A 682 3.91 21.74 14.09
C GLY A 682 3.34 20.39 14.53
N GLU A 683 4.16 19.36 14.66
CA GLU A 683 3.77 18.05 15.20
C GLU A 683 3.85 18.06 16.73
N VAL A 684 2.97 17.30 17.39
CA VAL A 684 3.02 17.16 18.85
C VAL A 684 4.24 16.32 19.21
N ASP A 685 5.23 16.97 19.80
CA ASP A 685 6.42 16.36 20.35
C ASP A 685 6.61 16.81 21.80
N VAL A 686 6.12 15.99 22.72
CA VAL A 686 6.17 16.30 24.15
C VAL A 686 7.58 16.01 24.65
N PRO A 687 8.34 17.04 25.12
CA PRO A 687 9.71 16.85 25.61
C PRO A 687 9.79 15.83 26.73
N ASP A 688 10.85 15.02 26.72
CA ASP A 688 11.08 14.01 27.76
C ASP A 688 11.12 14.62 29.17
N ASP A 689 11.60 15.85 29.34
CA ASP A 689 11.61 16.54 30.64
C ASP A 689 10.19 16.83 31.15
N ILE A 690 9.25 17.18 30.26
CA ILE A 690 7.83 17.36 30.60
C ILE A 690 7.21 16.01 30.94
N ILE A 691 7.49 14.97 30.13
CA ILE A 691 7.02 13.61 30.41
C ILE A 691 7.54 13.13 31.76
N ILE A 692 8.82 13.34 32.08
CA ILE A 692 9.43 12.95 33.36
C ILE A 692 8.82 13.75 34.52
N GLY A 693 8.65 15.07 34.36
CA GLY A 693 8.03 15.93 35.36
C GLY A 693 6.59 15.51 35.68
N VAL A 694 5.75 15.38 34.64
CA VAL A 694 4.35 14.95 34.77
C VAL A 694 4.25 13.50 35.26
N THR A 695 5.17 12.62 34.86
CA THR A 695 5.25 11.25 35.40
C THR A 695 5.44 11.28 36.92
N ASN A 696 6.35 12.13 37.41
CA ASN A 696 6.56 12.31 38.85
C ASN A 696 5.34 12.95 39.54
N ASP A 697 4.64 13.87 38.90
CA ASP A 697 3.45 14.51 39.49
C ASP A 697 2.23 13.57 39.53
N VAL A 698 2.01 12.80 38.47
CA VAL A 698 0.88 11.86 38.33
C VAL A 698 1.07 10.65 39.23
N PHE A 699 2.28 10.11 39.30
CA PHE A 699 2.54 8.85 40.00
C PHE A 699 3.23 9.03 41.36
N GLY A 700 4.08 10.05 41.54
CA GLY A 700 4.79 10.37 42.78
C GLY A 700 5.76 9.27 43.26
N ASP A 701 6.24 9.39 44.50
CA ASP A 701 7.08 8.39 45.19
C ASP A 701 6.31 7.10 45.58
N LYS A 702 5.06 6.94 45.12
CA LYS A 702 4.27 5.74 45.41
C LYS A 702 4.98 4.54 44.79
N ILE A 703 5.10 3.46 45.57
CA ILE A 703 5.69 2.21 45.10
C ILE A 703 4.63 1.48 44.29
N PHE A 704 4.75 1.54 42.95
CA PHE A 704 3.99 0.72 42.00
C PHE A 704 4.70 -0.60 41.69
N ALA A 705 5.84 -0.84 42.35
CA ALA A 705 6.63 -2.05 42.19
C ALA A 705 5.85 -3.29 42.65
N PRO A 706 6.17 -4.47 42.09
CA PRO A 706 5.60 -5.73 42.55
C PRO A 706 5.83 -5.91 44.07
N THR A 707 4.78 -6.21 44.83
CA THR A 707 4.91 -6.43 46.30
C THR A 707 5.69 -7.70 46.65
N GLU A 708 6.05 -7.89 47.93
CA GLU A 708 6.62 -9.16 48.46
C GLU A 708 5.79 -10.40 48.06
N ASP A 709 4.52 -10.24 47.71
CA ASP A 709 3.65 -11.30 47.18
C ASP A 709 4.04 -11.79 45.78
N VAL A 710 4.58 -10.93 44.91
CA VAL A 710 5.09 -11.32 43.58
C VAL A 710 6.38 -12.12 43.74
N ILE A 711 7.29 -11.65 44.60
CA ILE A 711 8.55 -12.33 44.93
C ILE A 711 8.29 -13.68 45.63
N SER A 712 7.35 -13.73 46.58
CA SER A 712 7.01 -14.99 47.28
C SER A 712 6.24 -15.99 46.41
N THR A 713 5.52 -15.52 45.37
CA THR A 713 4.90 -16.40 44.37
C THR A 713 5.96 -17.02 43.46
N VAL A 714 7.01 -16.29 43.12
CA VAL A 714 8.18 -16.81 42.39
C VAL A 714 8.91 -17.90 43.19
N SER A 715 9.06 -17.75 44.51
CA SER A 715 9.64 -18.81 45.35
C SER A 715 8.73 -20.07 45.40
N LYS A 716 7.40 -19.92 45.43
CA LYS A 716 6.45 -21.05 45.40
C LYS A 716 6.44 -21.80 44.06
N ILE A 717 6.70 -21.09 42.96
CA ILE A 717 6.85 -21.66 41.61
C ILE A 717 8.05 -22.62 41.54
N ALA A 718 9.14 -22.30 42.24
CA ALA A 718 10.32 -23.17 42.30
C ALA A 718 10.06 -24.48 43.07
N ASP A 719 9.27 -24.43 44.14
CA ASP A 719 9.05 -25.57 45.06
C ASP A 719 7.93 -26.55 44.65
N THR A 720 6.95 -26.13 43.83
CA THR A 720 5.78 -26.97 43.49
C THR A 720 5.42 -26.95 42.00
N PRO A 721 5.91 -27.92 41.19
CA PRO A 721 5.65 -28.00 39.75
C PRO A 721 4.16 -28.16 39.38
N GLU A 722 3.38 -28.87 40.20
CA GLU A 722 1.96 -29.17 39.92
C GLU A 722 1.04 -27.93 39.99
N THR A 723 1.47 -26.84 40.63
CA THR A 723 0.68 -25.60 40.77
C THR A 723 1.20 -24.46 39.89
N ALA A 724 2.24 -24.70 39.08
CA ALA A 724 2.96 -23.67 38.32
C ALA A 724 2.09 -22.86 37.34
N PRO A 725 1.14 -23.44 36.57
CA PRO A 725 0.24 -22.65 35.72
C PRO A 725 -0.69 -21.75 36.54
N SER A 726 -1.25 -22.27 37.64
CA SER A 726 -2.09 -21.47 38.53
C SER A 726 -1.30 -20.38 39.24
N ALA A 727 -0.02 -20.62 39.54
CA ALA A 727 0.88 -19.64 40.13
C ALA A 727 1.31 -18.57 39.12
N LEU A 728 1.52 -18.93 37.85
CA LEU A 728 1.80 -17.99 36.74
C LEU A 728 0.58 -17.11 36.45
N ASP A 729 -0.62 -17.68 36.37
CA ASP A 729 -1.86 -16.92 36.19
C ASP A 729 -2.14 -16.01 37.38
N LYS A 730 -1.83 -16.46 38.60
CA LYS A 730 -1.86 -15.61 39.80
C LYS A 730 -0.81 -14.51 39.73
N LEU A 731 0.39 -14.79 39.25
CA LEU A 731 1.46 -13.81 39.09
C LEU A 731 1.06 -12.74 38.06
N LYS A 732 0.52 -13.14 36.91
CA LYS A 732 -0.04 -12.22 35.90
C LYS A 732 -1.20 -11.43 36.44
N SER A 733 -2.19 -12.09 37.05
CA SER A 733 -3.37 -11.42 37.64
C SER A 733 -2.96 -10.45 38.75
N ASN A 734 -2.00 -10.83 39.59
CA ASN A 734 -1.47 -9.96 40.64
C ASN A 734 -0.72 -8.78 40.01
N THR A 735 0.07 -9.00 38.96
CA THR A 735 0.76 -7.93 38.23
C THR A 735 -0.25 -7.00 37.56
N HIS A 736 -1.28 -7.52 36.88
CA HIS A 736 -2.35 -6.71 36.30
C HIS A 736 -3.09 -5.90 37.37
N ASN A 737 -3.40 -6.50 38.52
CA ASN A 737 -4.16 -5.83 39.58
C ASN A 737 -3.31 -4.84 40.40
N GLN A 738 -2.02 -5.12 40.60
CA GLN A 738 -1.14 -4.33 41.47
C GLN A 738 -0.30 -3.30 40.70
N MET A 739 0.08 -3.61 39.47
CA MET A 739 0.84 -2.71 38.60
C MET A 739 -0.10 -2.05 37.60
N THR A 740 -0.65 -2.78 36.62
CA THR A 740 -1.39 -2.16 35.51
C THR A 740 -2.62 -1.39 35.98
N ALA A 741 -3.46 -2.01 36.82
CA ALA A 741 -4.69 -1.41 37.32
C ALA A 741 -4.39 -0.20 38.20
N ASN A 742 -3.33 -0.23 39.01
CA ASN A 742 -2.93 0.90 39.84
C ASN A 742 -2.36 2.06 39.01
N ILE A 743 -1.52 1.77 38.02
CA ILE A 743 -0.99 2.78 37.08
C ILE A 743 -2.16 3.41 36.30
N LEU A 744 -3.07 2.61 35.74
CA LEU A 744 -4.20 3.13 34.98
C LEU A 744 -5.26 3.80 35.85
N ALA A 745 -5.48 3.33 37.08
CA ALA A 745 -6.40 3.97 38.01
C ALA A 745 -5.87 5.31 38.47
N GLU A 746 -4.58 5.40 38.82
CA GLU A 746 -3.93 6.67 39.17
C GLU A 746 -3.99 7.63 37.96
N ALA A 747 -3.59 7.18 36.77
CA ALA A 747 -3.72 7.98 35.55
C ALA A 747 -5.17 8.40 35.27
N LYS A 748 -6.15 7.51 35.44
CA LYS A 748 -7.58 7.84 35.23
C LYS A 748 -8.12 8.80 36.28
N ASN A 749 -7.68 8.69 37.53
CA ASN A 749 -8.04 9.61 38.60
C ASN A 749 -7.49 11.01 38.33
N THR A 750 -6.27 11.10 37.78
CA THR A 750 -5.62 12.37 37.46
C THR A 750 -6.17 12.99 36.17
N TYR A 751 -6.29 12.22 35.08
CA TYR A 751 -6.70 12.73 33.75
C TYR A 751 -8.22 12.75 33.53
N GLY A 752 -9.02 12.04 34.34
CA GLY A 752 -10.48 12.08 34.25
C GLY A 752 -11.00 11.74 32.85
N SER A 753 -11.75 12.65 32.23
CA SER A 753 -12.33 12.49 30.88
C SER A 753 -11.31 12.47 29.75
N GLU A 754 -10.10 13.01 29.96
CA GLU A 754 -9.06 13.09 28.93
C GLU A 754 -8.52 11.71 28.52
N MET A 755 -8.51 10.75 29.44
CA MET A 755 -8.21 9.37 29.10
C MET A 755 -9.46 8.70 28.51
N LYS A 756 -9.59 8.67 27.17
CA LYS A 756 -10.74 8.04 26.51
C LYS A 756 -10.77 6.53 26.78
N PRO A 757 -11.96 5.88 26.72
CA PRO A 757 -12.07 4.44 26.89
C PRO A 757 -11.27 3.62 25.86
N ALA A 758 -11.02 4.16 24.66
CA ALA A 758 -10.18 3.52 23.65
C ALA A 758 -8.69 3.58 24.04
N ASP A 759 -8.21 4.76 24.46
CA ASP A 759 -6.83 4.96 24.94
C ASP A 759 -6.54 4.08 26.17
N LYS A 760 -7.47 4.05 27.13
CA LYS A 760 -7.35 3.18 28.30
C LYS A 760 -7.25 1.71 27.91
N ARG A 761 -8.13 1.21 27.03
CA ARG A 761 -8.09 -0.19 26.57
C ARG A 761 -6.80 -0.51 25.81
N LYS A 762 -6.32 0.43 24.99
CA LYS A 762 -5.05 0.27 24.25
C LYS A 762 -3.86 0.21 25.19
N LEU A 763 -3.78 1.11 26.18
CA LEU A 763 -2.71 1.14 27.19
C LEU A 763 -2.78 -0.06 28.13
N GLU A 764 -3.97 -0.43 28.58
CA GLU A 764 -4.20 -1.64 29.37
C GLU A 764 -3.73 -2.89 28.62
N SER A 765 -4.10 -3.01 27.35
CA SER A 765 -3.63 -4.10 26.49
C SER A 765 -2.13 -4.06 26.26
N LYS A 766 -1.53 -2.87 26.09
CA LYS A 766 -0.09 -2.71 25.86
C LYS A 766 0.72 -3.10 27.10
N ILE A 767 0.37 -2.55 28.26
CA ILE A 767 1.06 -2.80 29.54
C ILE A 767 0.86 -4.24 29.98
N ASN A 768 -0.37 -4.76 29.93
CA ASN A 768 -0.60 -6.17 30.24
C ASN A 768 0.13 -7.07 29.25
N GLY A 769 0.14 -6.73 27.97
CA GLY A 769 0.89 -7.48 26.96
C GLY A 769 2.41 -7.48 27.23
N ALA A 770 2.99 -6.33 27.58
CA ALA A 770 4.41 -6.23 27.91
C ALA A 770 4.76 -6.97 29.21
N ALA A 771 3.94 -6.82 30.25
CA ALA A 771 4.09 -7.53 31.51
C ALA A 771 3.95 -9.04 31.34
N ASP A 772 2.91 -9.48 30.61
CA ASP A 772 2.70 -10.88 30.29
C ASP A 772 3.84 -11.44 29.46
N ASN A 773 4.34 -10.68 28.47
CA ASN A 773 5.48 -11.09 27.65
C ASN A 773 6.76 -11.23 28.48
N LEU A 774 7.06 -10.29 29.37
CA LEU A 774 8.22 -10.35 30.26
C LEU A 774 8.11 -11.52 31.25
N ILE A 775 6.96 -11.66 31.91
CA ILE A 775 6.68 -12.74 32.85
C ILE A 775 6.78 -14.08 32.13
N ASP A 776 6.12 -14.21 30.97
CA ASP A 776 6.14 -15.44 30.18
C ASP A 776 7.54 -15.73 29.65
N LYS A 777 8.29 -14.74 29.14
CA LYS A 777 9.67 -14.91 28.66
C LYS A 777 10.57 -15.40 29.77
N SER A 778 10.59 -14.71 30.91
CA SER A 778 11.44 -15.05 32.05
C SER A 778 11.06 -16.39 32.67
N PHE A 779 9.76 -16.65 32.87
CA PHE A 779 9.27 -17.92 33.40
C PHE A 779 9.51 -19.08 32.43
N THR A 780 9.33 -18.85 31.13
CA THR A 780 9.60 -19.85 30.09
C THR A 780 11.08 -20.21 30.10
N ASN A 781 11.96 -19.21 30.13
CA ASN A 781 13.39 -19.42 30.23
C ASN A 781 13.78 -20.25 31.46
N TYR A 782 13.33 -19.82 32.65
CA TYR A 782 13.57 -20.55 33.90
C TYR A 782 13.06 -21.99 33.85
N THR A 783 11.84 -22.19 33.34
CA THR A 783 11.24 -23.52 33.27
C THR A 783 12.01 -24.42 32.32
N ILE A 784 12.47 -23.91 31.17
CA ILE A 784 13.34 -24.64 30.25
C ILE A 784 14.65 -25.02 30.95
N ASP A 785 15.30 -24.08 31.63
CA ASP A 785 16.59 -24.31 32.29
C ASP A 785 16.43 -25.36 33.42
N LYS A 786 15.40 -25.21 34.26
CA LYS A 786 15.05 -26.18 35.30
C LYS A 786 14.78 -27.58 34.73
N ASN A 787 13.95 -27.68 33.69
CA ASN A 787 13.64 -28.97 33.05
C ASN A 787 14.91 -29.62 32.46
N THR A 788 15.80 -28.81 31.90
CA THR A 788 17.09 -29.28 31.36
C THR A 788 17.98 -29.81 32.49
N ILE A 789 18.11 -29.06 33.60
CA ILE A 789 18.90 -29.44 34.78
C ILE A 789 18.37 -30.73 35.44
N GLU A 790 17.04 -30.89 35.60
CA GLU A 790 16.45 -32.11 36.17
C GLU A 790 16.58 -33.34 35.26
N GLN A 791 16.60 -33.14 33.94
CA GLN A 791 16.91 -34.22 33.01
C GLN A 791 18.38 -34.63 33.12
N GLU A 792 19.31 -33.67 33.12
CA GLU A 792 20.74 -33.95 33.33
C GLU A 792 20.99 -34.69 34.66
N ARG A 793 20.23 -34.33 35.71
CA ARG A 793 20.22 -35.05 36.99
C ARG A 793 19.77 -36.50 36.80
N THR A 794 18.69 -36.73 36.07
CA THR A 794 18.17 -38.07 35.79
C THR A 794 19.18 -38.91 35.01
N ASP A 795 19.80 -38.33 33.98
CA ASP A 795 20.80 -38.99 33.15
C ASP A 795 22.06 -39.34 33.97
N ALA A 796 22.54 -38.40 34.80
CA ALA A 796 23.67 -38.63 35.72
C ALA A 796 23.36 -39.70 36.77
N LEU A 797 22.11 -39.77 37.27
CA LEU A 797 21.66 -40.82 38.18
C LEU A 797 21.58 -42.18 37.50
N GLN A 798 21.23 -42.26 36.21
CA GLN A 798 21.22 -43.50 35.43
C GLN A 798 22.63 -44.00 35.12
N SER A 799 23.55 -43.09 34.79
CA SER A 799 24.97 -43.37 34.47
C SER A 799 25.91 -43.38 35.69
N ARG A 800 25.37 -43.24 36.91
CA ARG A 800 26.14 -43.23 38.17
C ARG A 800 27.09 -44.41 38.36
N HIS A 801 26.71 -45.58 37.82
CA HIS A 801 27.50 -46.80 37.93
C HIS A 801 28.73 -46.79 37.02
N GLU A 802 28.70 -45.99 35.96
CA GLU A 802 29.77 -45.81 34.98
C GLU A 802 30.70 -44.66 35.37
N THR A 803 30.17 -43.63 36.02
CA THR A 803 30.92 -42.42 36.43
C THR A 803 31.56 -42.51 37.82
N GLY A 804 31.21 -43.52 38.62
CA GLY A 804 31.76 -43.73 39.97
C GLY A 804 31.27 -42.74 41.04
N ARG A 805 30.30 -41.87 40.70
CA ARG A 805 29.75 -40.82 41.58
C ARG A 805 28.64 -41.38 42.48
N SER A 806 28.53 -40.89 43.71
CA SER A 806 27.43 -41.25 44.61
C SER A 806 26.15 -40.47 44.28
N THR A 807 24.99 -41.04 44.62
CA THR A 807 23.69 -40.34 44.49
C THR A 807 23.67 -39.02 45.25
N THR A 808 24.32 -38.97 46.41
CA THR A 808 24.38 -37.77 47.24
C THR A 808 25.18 -36.66 46.57
N GLU A 809 26.34 -36.98 45.98
CA GLU A 809 27.16 -36.00 45.25
C GLU A 809 26.46 -35.49 43.98
N ILE A 810 25.74 -36.35 43.26
CA ILE A 810 24.97 -35.95 42.07
C ILE A 810 23.81 -35.04 42.48
N ASN A 811 23.00 -35.43 43.46
CA ASN A 811 21.87 -34.60 43.91
C ASN A 811 22.33 -33.24 44.42
N GLN A 812 23.39 -33.16 45.23
CA GLN A 812 23.91 -31.88 45.72
C GLN A 812 24.37 -30.93 44.62
N GLU A 813 24.97 -31.44 43.53
CA GLU A 813 25.37 -30.62 42.38
C GLU A 813 24.15 -30.03 41.68
N PHE A 814 23.17 -30.87 41.36
CA PHE A 814 21.99 -30.44 40.59
C PHE A 814 21.02 -29.59 41.44
N ASP A 815 20.89 -29.86 42.73
CA ASP A 815 20.13 -29.01 43.65
C ASP A 815 20.74 -27.59 43.69
N LYS A 816 22.08 -27.46 43.67
CA LYS A 816 22.78 -26.16 43.58
C LYS A 816 22.54 -25.45 42.23
N LYS A 817 22.55 -26.17 41.12
CA LYS A 817 22.24 -25.60 39.79
C LYS A 817 20.80 -25.08 39.70
N ILE A 818 19.84 -25.77 40.32
CA ILE A 818 18.44 -25.33 40.38
C ILE A 818 18.31 -24.08 41.27
N GLU A 819 19.03 -24.03 42.39
CA GLU A 819 19.09 -22.85 43.26
C GLU A 819 19.62 -21.63 42.51
N GLU A 820 20.76 -21.77 41.81
CA GLU A 820 21.37 -20.72 40.98
C GLU A 820 20.41 -20.25 39.85
N ALA A 821 19.77 -21.17 39.13
CA ALA A 821 18.78 -20.82 38.09
C ALA A 821 17.54 -20.11 38.67
N THR A 822 17.13 -20.46 39.90
CA THR A 822 16.00 -19.84 40.59
C THR A 822 16.34 -18.41 41.03
N GLU A 823 17.54 -18.19 41.56
CA GLU A 823 18.04 -16.87 41.93
C GLU A 823 18.14 -15.95 40.69
N GLN A 824 18.71 -16.46 39.59
CA GLN A 824 18.83 -15.70 38.34
C GLN A 824 17.46 -15.33 37.74
N PHE A 825 16.49 -16.24 37.80
CA PHE A 825 15.12 -15.97 37.38
C PHE A 825 14.46 -14.87 38.23
N GLN A 826 14.61 -14.96 39.55
CA GLN A 826 14.09 -13.97 40.50
C GLN A 826 14.67 -12.58 40.22
N GLU A 827 15.99 -12.49 40.03
CA GLU A 827 16.68 -11.24 39.75
C GLU A 827 16.24 -10.66 38.40
N THR A 828 16.26 -11.46 37.33
CA THR A 828 15.86 -11.03 35.98
C THR A 828 14.41 -10.53 35.95
N LEU A 829 13.49 -11.26 36.58
CA LEU A 829 12.09 -10.88 36.61
C LEU A 829 11.86 -9.63 37.48
N LYS A 830 12.54 -9.52 38.62
CA LYS A 830 12.45 -8.36 39.50
C LYS A 830 12.94 -7.10 38.78
N THR A 831 14.16 -7.14 38.25
CA THR A 831 14.76 -6.01 37.53
C THR A 831 13.93 -5.64 36.31
N GLY A 832 13.48 -6.62 35.52
CA GLY A 832 12.65 -6.37 34.35
C GLY A 832 11.28 -5.77 34.70
N LEU A 833 10.64 -6.20 35.80
CA LEU A 833 9.36 -5.61 36.23
C LEU A 833 9.55 -4.20 36.80
N GLU A 834 10.65 -3.93 37.51
CA GLU A 834 11.01 -2.59 37.98
C GLU A 834 11.23 -1.64 36.79
N GLU A 835 11.98 -2.08 35.78
CA GLU A 835 12.19 -1.33 34.53
C GLU A 835 10.87 -1.10 33.78
N LEU A 836 10.04 -2.14 33.64
CA LEU A 836 8.75 -2.06 32.96
C LEU A 836 7.78 -1.12 33.68
N VAL A 837 7.81 -1.04 35.01
CA VAL A 837 7.01 -0.07 35.77
C VAL A 837 7.40 1.36 35.39
N GLU A 838 8.70 1.65 35.37
CA GLU A 838 9.18 2.99 35.03
C GLU A 838 8.93 3.33 33.56
N GLU A 839 9.10 2.38 32.65
CA GLU A 839 8.76 2.54 31.23
C GLU A 839 7.25 2.73 31.03
N SER A 840 6.42 1.90 31.69
CA SER A 840 4.95 1.96 31.57
C SER A 840 4.39 3.28 32.10
N LYS A 841 4.94 3.81 33.20
CA LYS A 841 4.53 5.13 33.72
C LYS A 841 4.80 6.22 32.69
N LYS A 842 6.01 6.26 32.12
CA LYS A 842 6.40 7.20 31.06
C LYS A 842 5.52 7.02 29.82
N ASP A 843 5.27 5.79 29.40
CA ASP A 843 4.44 5.47 28.24
C ASP A 843 2.99 5.89 28.41
N VAL A 844 2.41 5.71 29.60
CA VAL A 844 1.04 6.15 29.91
C VAL A 844 0.96 7.67 29.86
N VAL A 845 1.88 8.37 30.53
CA VAL A 845 1.92 9.84 30.48
C VAL A 845 2.11 10.29 29.03
N LYS A 846 3.14 9.79 28.33
CA LYS A 846 3.42 10.13 26.94
C LYS A 846 2.23 9.90 26.04
N THR A 847 1.58 8.74 26.10
CA THR A 847 0.43 8.44 25.24
C THR A 847 -0.77 9.32 25.56
N VAL A 848 -1.12 9.50 26.83
CA VAL A 848 -2.29 10.30 27.21
C VAL A 848 -2.05 11.77 26.92
N GLU A 849 -0.87 12.29 27.24
CA GLU A 849 -0.49 13.69 27.00
C GLU A 849 -0.34 14.00 25.51
N THR A 850 0.24 13.09 24.72
CA THR A 850 0.32 13.22 23.25
C THR A 850 -1.08 13.17 22.64
N ASN A 851 -1.91 12.18 22.99
CA ASN A 851 -3.26 12.05 22.43
C ASN A 851 -4.18 13.20 22.86
N LYS A 852 -4.01 13.74 24.07
CA LYS A 852 -4.73 14.92 24.54
C LYS A 852 -4.37 16.13 23.65
N ARG A 853 -3.08 16.43 23.52
CA ARG A 853 -2.57 17.52 22.69
C ARG A 853 -2.92 17.36 21.21
N GLU A 854 -2.83 16.16 20.65
CA GLU A 854 -3.23 15.88 19.26
C GLU A 854 -4.72 16.12 19.01
N ARG A 855 -5.58 15.86 19.99
CA ARG A 855 -7.02 16.16 19.87
C ARG A 855 -7.29 17.65 19.99
N GLU A 856 -6.65 18.31 20.94
CA GLU A 856 -6.74 19.77 21.09
C GLU A 856 -6.23 20.45 19.81
N LYS A 857 -5.08 20.02 19.29
CA LYS A 857 -4.52 20.40 17.98
C LYS A 857 -5.52 20.15 16.86
N SER A 858 -6.05 18.95 16.69
CA SER A 858 -6.98 18.61 15.59
C SER A 858 -8.27 19.46 15.62
N VAL A 859 -8.80 19.77 16.81
CA VAL A 859 -9.96 20.66 16.94
C VAL A 859 -9.61 22.08 16.51
N ILE A 860 -8.41 22.56 16.86
CA ILE A 860 -7.93 23.88 16.46
C ILE A 860 -7.63 23.91 14.95
N GLU A 861 -6.99 22.89 14.39
CA GLU A 861 -6.74 22.75 12.96
C GLU A 861 -8.03 22.75 12.15
N GLU A 862 -9.07 22.06 12.62
CA GLU A 862 -10.36 22.07 11.94
C GLU A 862 -11.01 23.45 12.00
N GLY A 863 -10.90 24.15 13.13
CA GLY A 863 -11.30 25.56 13.22
C GLY A 863 -10.53 26.44 12.21
N ILE A 864 -9.22 26.24 12.08
CA ILE A 864 -8.40 26.94 11.07
C ILE A 864 -8.87 26.60 9.66
N ARG A 865 -9.11 25.32 9.36
CA ARG A 865 -9.66 24.89 8.06
C ARG A 865 -11.01 25.52 7.79
N ASP A 866 -11.90 25.63 8.77
CA ASP A 866 -13.20 26.29 8.61
C ASP A 866 -13.07 27.77 8.24
N HIS A 867 -12.13 28.49 8.86
CA HIS A 867 -11.81 29.88 8.51
C HIS A 867 -11.19 29.99 7.11
N LEU A 868 -10.27 29.10 6.76
CA LEU A 868 -9.64 29.06 5.44
C LEU A 868 -10.64 28.65 4.35
N ARG A 869 -11.55 27.70 4.59
CA ARG A 869 -12.69 27.38 3.72
C ARG A 869 -13.60 28.60 3.58
N GLY A 870 -13.78 29.36 4.65
CA GLY A 870 -14.44 30.66 4.65
C GLY A 870 -13.91 31.63 3.61
N PHE A 871 -12.59 31.80 3.59
CA PHE A 871 -11.89 32.53 2.52
C PHE A 871 -12.06 31.84 1.16
N SER A 872 -11.78 30.54 1.07
CA SER A 872 -11.76 29.81 -0.20
C SER A 872 -13.12 29.79 -0.90
N ARG A 873 -14.20 29.82 -0.13
CA ARG A 873 -15.58 30.01 -0.60
C ARG A 873 -15.75 31.25 -1.47
N THR A 874 -14.93 32.28 -1.26
CA THR A 874 -14.98 33.54 -2.01
C THR A 874 -14.16 33.52 -3.31
N ILE A 875 -13.20 32.60 -3.45
CA ILE A 875 -12.30 32.49 -4.62
C ILE A 875 -13.08 32.44 -5.94
N PRO A 876 -14.13 31.59 -6.10
CA PRO A 876 -14.89 31.56 -7.35
C PRO A 876 -15.49 32.92 -7.75
N SER A 877 -15.90 33.73 -6.78
CA SER A 877 -16.46 35.07 -7.05
C SER A 877 -15.39 36.04 -7.56
N PHE A 878 -14.18 35.96 -7.03
CA PHE A 878 -13.05 36.72 -7.57
C PHE A 878 -12.66 36.27 -8.97
N LEU A 879 -12.61 34.96 -9.21
CA LEU A 879 -12.35 34.42 -10.55
C LEU A 879 -13.45 34.80 -11.57
N MET A 880 -14.69 34.91 -11.12
CA MET A 880 -15.78 35.42 -11.96
C MET A 880 -15.59 36.89 -12.34
N ALA A 881 -15.16 37.75 -11.41
CA ALA A 881 -15.04 39.19 -11.63
C ALA A 881 -13.71 39.66 -12.24
N TYR A 882 -12.61 39.02 -11.87
CA TYR A 882 -11.23 39.46 -12.16
C TYR A 882 -10.35 38.34 -12.75
N GLY A 883 -10.84 37.09 -12.79
CA GLY A 883 -10.06 35.94 -13.20
C GLY A 883 -9.81 35.88 -14.71
N ASP A 884 -8.58 35.54 -15.06
CA ASP A 884 -8.16 35.12 -16.39
C ASP A 884 -7.18 33.93 -16.29
N ASN A 885 -6.77 33.39 -17.44
CA ASN A 885 -5.93 32.18 -17.47
C ASN A 885 -4.49 32.39 -16.96
N GLU A 886 -4.09 33.61 -16.62
CA GLU A 886 -2.77 33.93 -16.05
C GLU A 886 -2.80 34.03 -14.51
N VAL A 887 -3.99 33.93 -13.90
CA VAL A 887 -4.15 33.94 -12.45
C VAL A 887 -3.63 32.64 -11.84
N THR A 888 -2.68 32.80 -10.92
CA THR A 888 -2.11 31.76 -10.04
C THR A 888 -2.23 32.24 -8.60
N LEU A 889 -1.93 31.37 -7.63
CA LEU A 889 -1.84 31.75 -6.22
C LEU A 889 -0.86 32.93 -6.03
N ALA A 890 0.23 32.96 -6.79
CA ALA A 890 1.25 34.00 -6.76
C ALA A 890 0.81 35.35 -7.36
N THR A 891 -0.17 35.35 -8.28
CA THR A 891 -0.67 36.57 -8.94
C THR A 891 -2.09 36.96 -8.53
N PHE A 892 -2.77 36.13 -7.73
CA PHE A 892 -4.16 36.34 -7.29
C PHE A 892 -4.39 37.71 -6.66
N ASP A 893 -3.40 38.22 -5.92
CA ASP A 893 -3.43 39.51 -5.24
C ASP A 893 -3.19 40.72 -6.18
N THR A 894 -2.77 40.49 -7.41
CA THR A 894 -2.42 41.57 -8.36
C THR A 894 -3.61 42.01 -9.21
N VAL A 895 -4.59 41.12 -9.41
CA VAL A 895 -5.76 41.37 -10.28
C VAL A 895 -6.96 41.93 -9.51
N ILE A 896 -6.96 41.83 -8.17
CA ILE A 896 -8.07 42.22 -7.31
C ILE A 896 -7.75 43.55 -6.59
N PRO A 897 -8.61 44.57 -6.65
CA PRO A 897 -8.45 45.78 -5.85
C PRO A 897 -8.55 45.50 -4.34
N ASP A 898 -7.66 46.09 -3.52
CA ASP A 898 -7.60 45.84 -2.06
C ASP A 898 -8.91 46.15 -1.32
N ASN A 899 -9.60 47.23 -1.71
CA ASN A 899 -10.90 47.59 -1.13
C ASN A 899 -11.97 46.52 -1.39
N VAL A 900 -11.98 45.94 -2.60
CA VAL A 900 -12.90 44.87 -2.98
C VAL A 900 -12.54 43.56 -2.28
N PHE A 901 -11.25 43.25 -2.22
CA PHE A 901 -10.74 42.07 -1.54
C PHE A 901 -11.16 42.07 -0.07
N LYS A 902 -10.98 43.20 0.62
CA LYS A 902 -11.34 43.39 2.03
C LYS A 902 -12.84 43.33 2.29
N GLU A 903 -13.66 43.89 1.40
CA GLU A 903 -15.12 43.85 1.54
C GLU A 903 -15.67 42.42 1.52
N VAL A 904 -15.02 41.52 0.80
CA VAL A 904 -15.50 40.15 0.54
C VAL A 904 -14.85 39.11 1.46
N THR A 905 -13.58 39.28 1.80
CA THR A 905 -12.80 38.31 2.60
C THR A 905 -12.59 38.74 4.04
N SER A 906 -12.91 39.98 4.39
CA SER A 906 -12.63 40.63 5.68
C SER A 906 -11.15 40.89 5.98
N ILE A 907 -10.22 40.51 5.09
CA ILE A 907 -8.76 40.74 5.22
C ILE A 907 -8.21 41.61 4.07
N THR A 908 -7.06 42.25 4.28
CA THR A 908 -6.37 43.01 3.22
C THR A 908 -5.51 42.09 2.34
N LEU A 909 -5.09 42.58 1.17
CA LEU A 909 -4.16 41.86 0.30
C LEU A 909 -2.81 41.59 0.98
N ASP A 910 -2.31 42.53 1.80
CA ASP A 910 -1.06 42.34 2.53
C ASP A 910 -1.17 41.22 3.57
N GLN A 911 -2.33 41.10 4.23
CA GLN A 911 -2.62 39.99 5.14
C GLN A 911 -2.69 38.65 4.41
N PHE A 912 -3.33 38.62 3.23
CA PHE A 912 -3.35 37.43 2.38
C PHE A 912 -1.95 37.03 1.90
N ARG A 913 -1.13 37.98 1.43
CA ARG A 913 0.28 37.73 1.05
C ARG A 913 1.07 37.12 2.20
N PHE A 914 0.85 37.60 3.42
CA PHE A 914 1.52 37.07 4.59
C PHE A 914 1.12 35.60 4.89
N LEU A 915 -0.16 35.22 4.69
CA LEU A 915 -0.59 33.82 4.77
C LEU A 915 -0.01 32.94 3.65
N ARG A 916 0.16 33.50 2.45
CA ARG A 916 0.64 32.80 1.25
C ARG A 916 2.16 32.62 1.23
N ASP A 917 2.91 33.70 1.38
CA ASP A 917 4.35 33.76 1.14
C ASP A 917 5.18 33.65 2.43
N GLY A 918 4.52 33.85 3.59
CA GLY A 918 5.21 34.02 4.85
C GLY A 918 5.91 35.37 4.94
N GLY A 919 6.75 35.55 5.95
CA GLY A 919 7.51 36.77 6.14
C GLY A 919 8.13 36.93 7.52
N ALA A 920 9.03 37.90 7.62
CA ALA A 920 9.61 38.29 8.90
C ALA A 920 8.56 39.00 9.77
N TYR A 921 8.53 38.66 11.05
CA TYR A 921 7.73 39.32 12.05
C TYR A 921 8.55 39.51 13.32
N THR A 922 8.25 40.57 14.06
CA THR A 922 8.85 40.78 15.37
C THR A 922 8.01 40.06 16.41
N ASP A 923 8.64 39.13 17.10
CA ASP A 923 8.06 38.48 18.26
C ASP A 923 7.78 39.55 19.35
N PRO A 924 6.52 39.71 19.77
CA PRO A 924 6.14 40.75 20.73
C PRO A 924 6.67 40.51 22.15
N GLU A 925 7.05 39.27 22.50
CA GLU A 925 7.56 38.90 23.82
C GLU A 925 9.10 38.95 23.89
N THR A 926 9.77 38.40 22.87
CA THR A 926 11.24 38.32 22.84
C THR A 926 11.89 39.52 22.14
N GLY A 927 11.14 40.22 21.28
CA GLY A 927 11.67 41.29 20.43
C GLY A 927 12.56 40.79 19.30
N GLU A 928 12.69 39.48 19.12
CA GLU A 928 13.47 38.87 18.05
C GLU A 928 12.71 38.84 16.72
N GLU A 929 13.43 38.95 15.61
CA GLU A 929 12.87 38.85 14.27
C GLU A 929 12.77 37.35 13.91
N LYS A 930 11.56 36.82 13.91
CA LYS A 930 11.22 35.43 13.55
C LYS A 930 10.61 35.40 12.14
N GLN A 931 10.58 34.22 11.52
CA GLN A 931 10.07 34.05 10.16
C GLN A 931 8.90 33.07 10.16
N PHE A 932 7.77 33.49 9.60
CA PHE A 932 6.65 32.61 9.28
C PHE A 932 6.85 32.07 7.86
N GLU A 933 6.71 30.76 7.64
CA GLU A 933 6.95 30.11 6.34
C GLU A 933 5.80 30.30 5.33
N GLY A 934 4.60 30.65 5.80
CA GLY A 934 3.43 30.83 4.93
C GLY A 934 2.88 29.51 4.37
N GLN A 935 2.55 29.53 3.08
CA GLN A 935 2.16 28.36 2.29
C GLN A 935 0.93 27.61 2.81
N LEU A 936 -0.05 28.30 3.42
CA LEU A 936 -1.28 27.66 3.91
C LEU A 936 -2.17 27.09 2.79
N PHE A 937 -1.89 27.47 1.54
CA PHE A 937 -2.54 26.96 0.34
C PHE A 937 -1.54 26.12 -0.44
N ASP A 938 -2.00 24.96 -0.94
CA ASP A 938 -1.22 24.17 -1.88
C ASP A 938 -1.17 24.93 -3.23
N PRO A 939 -0.02 25.51 -3.64
CA PRO A 939 0.07 26.35 -4.83
C PRO A 939 -0.27 25.57 -6.10
N VAL A 940 0.10 24.29 -6.12
CA VAL A 940 -0.09 23.40 -7.24
C VAL A 940 -1.58 23.08 -7.42
N VAL A 941 -2.26 22.66 -6.35
CA VAL A 941 -3.68 22.37 -6.39
C VAL A 941 -4.49 23.65 -6.62
N PHE A 942 -4.09 24.77 -6.01
CA PHE A 942 -4.75 26.06 -6.21
C PHE A 942 -4.71 26.50 -7.68
N ASP A 943 -3.53 26.54 -8.28
CA ASP A 943 -3.34 26.98 -9.67
C ASP A 943 -4.09 26.08 -10.66
N ASP A 944 -4.04 24.77 -10.44
CA ASP A 944 -4.75 23.82 -11.29
C ASP A 944 -6.28 23.93 -11.11
N SER A 945 -6.75 24.25 -9.90
CA SER A 945 -8.18 24.49 -9.61
C SER A 945 -8.67 25.80 -10.24
N VAL A 946 -7.87 26.87 -10.23
CA VAL A 946 -8.19 28.13 -10.91
C VAL A 946 -8.37 27.91 -12.41
N LYS A 947 -7.41 27.22 -13.04
CA LYS A 947 -7.49 26.89 -14.48
C LYS A 947 -8.72 26.04 -14.80
N GLU A 948 -9.01 25.04 -13.96
CA GLU A 948 -10.18 24.18 -14.13
C GLU A 948 -11.49 24.98 -14.01
N PHE A 949 -11.60 25.85 -13.00
CA PHE A 949 -12.77 26.71 -12.83
C PHE A 949 -12.99 27.67 -14.01
N LEU A 950 -11.92 28.28 -14.52
CA LEU A 950 -12.01 29.20 -15.66
C LEU A 950 -12.33 28.48 -16.98
N ALA A 951 -11.78 27.27 -17.18
CA ALA A 951 -12.15 26.41 -18.30
C ALA A 951 -13.63 26.03 -18.22
N LEU A 952 -14.13 25.71 -17.03
CA LEU A 952 -15.54 25.42 -16.78
C LEU A 952 -16.43 26.66 -17.02
N LYS A 953 -16.03 27.84 -16.54
CA LYS A 953 -16.69 29.13 -16.80
C LYS A 953 -16.85 29.37 -18.30
N LYS A 954 -15.79 29.13 -19.09
CA LYS A 954 -15.82 29.27 -20.55
C LYS A 954 -16.74 28.23 -21.21
N LYS A 955 -16.69 26.98 -20.75
CA LYS A 955 -17.53 25.89 -21.26
C LYS A 955 -19.03 26.14 -21.00
N LEU A 956 -19.36 26.79 -19.88
CA LEU A 956 -20.73 27.09 -19.44
C LEU A 956 -21.18 28.52 -19.76
N ALA A 957 -20.47 29.22 -20.66
CA ALA A 957 -20.73 30.63 -20.98
C ALA A 957 -22.04 30.86 -21.75
N ASP A 958 -22.43 29.95 -22.66
CA ASP A 958 -23.68 30.05 -23.42
C ASP A 958 -24.88 29.60 -22.56
N TYR A 959 -25.45 30.53 -21.81
CA TYR A 959 -26.57 30.27 -20.92
C TYR A 959 -27.95 30.27 -21.64
N PHE A 960 -28.02 30.72 -22.89
CA PHE A 960 -29.28 30.76 -23.66
C PHE A 960 -29.50 29.53 -24.56
N ASP A 961 -28.53 28.62 -24.67
CA ASP A 961 -28.76 27.28 -25.24
C ASP A 961 -29.82 26.51 -24.42
N GLU A 962 -30.73 25.84 -25.13
CA GLU A 962 -31.76 24.96 -24.57
C GLU A 962 -31.17 23.65 -24.06
N LYS A 963 -29.97 23.25 -24.55
CA LYS A 963 -29.27 22.03 -24.12
C LYS A 963 -28.48 22.20 -22.81
N SER A 964 -28.30 23.43 -22.34
CA SER A 964 -27.55 23.73 -21.13
C SER A 964 -28.38 23.37 -19.87
N VAL A 965 -27.98 22.30 -19.18
CA VAL A 965 -28.64 21.78 -17.96
C VAL A 965 -27.98 22.27 -16.67
N GLU A 966 -26.75 22.78 -16.76
CA GLU A 966 -25.87 23.18 -15.65
C GLU A 966 -25.27 24.56 -15.97
N ASP A 967 -24.97 25.37 -14.96
CA ASP A 967 -24.28 26.65 -15.14
C ASP A 967 -23.14 26.87 -14.13
N ILE A 968 -22.30 27.88 -14.38
CA ILE A 968 -21.11 28.11 -13.57
C ILE A 968 -21.44 28.42 -12.10
N PHE A 969 -22.66 28.89 -11.77
CA PHE A 969 -23.05 29.16 -10.39
C PHE A 969 -23.33 27.89 -9.59
N ASP A 970 -23.55 26.73 -10.23
CA ASP A 970 -23.64 25.44 -9.54
C ASP A 970 -22.32 25.06 -8.84
N TYR A 971 -21.20 25.69 -9.24
CA TYR A 971 -19.86 25.53 -8.68
C TYR A 971 -19.43 26.70 -7.78
N ILE A 972 -20.34 27.67 -7.53
CA ILE A 972 -20.10 28.82 -6.66
C ILE A 972 -20.91 28.61 -5.36
N PRO A 973 -20.24 28.39 -4.23
CA PRO A 973 -20.92 28.12 -2.98
C PRO A 973 -21.71 29.36 -2.50
N PRO A 974 -22.86 29.16 -1.84
CA PRO A 974 -23.65 30.26 -1.29
C PRO A 974 -22.83 31.11 -0.31
N GLN A 975 -22.93 32.42 -0.43
CA GLN A 975 -22.25 33.36 0.47
C GLN A 975 -23.17 33.73 1.64
N LYS A 976 -22.61 33.89 2.85
CA LYS A 976 -23.38 34.24 4.07
C LYS A 976 -24.08 35.60 3.95
N THR A 977 -23.52 36.52 3.17
CA THR A 977 -24.23 37.72 2.74
C THR A 977 -25.17 37.34 1.59
N ASN A 978 -26.48 37.50 1.77
CA ASN A 978 -27.54 37.30 0.76
C ASN A 978 -27.40 38.21 -0.50
N GLN A 979 -26.22 38.78 -0.73
CA GLN A 979 -25.93 39.86 -1.66
C GLN A 979 -25.54 39.36 -3.06
N ILE A 980 -25.13 38.09 -3.22
CA ILE A 980 -24.42 37.69 -4.45
C ILE A 980 -25.28 36.91 -5.45
N PHE A 981 -26.28 36.12 -5.04
CA PHE A 981 -27.06 35.30 -5.99
C PHE A 981 -28.50 35.01 -5.52
N THR A 982 -29.41 34.81 -6.47
CA THR A 982 -30.81 34.35 -6.25
C THR A 982 -30.97 32.99 -6.93
N PRO A 983 -31.46 31.93 -6.26
CA PRO A 983 -31.56 30.58 -6.84
C PRO A 983 -32.28 30.55 -8.19
N LYS A 984 -31.75 29.77 -9.14
CA LYS A 984 -32.26 29.64 -10.53
C LYS A 984 -33.74 29.25 -10.61
N THR A 985 -34.17 28.33 -9.73
CA THR A 985 -35.57 27.91 -9.63
C THR A 985 -36.49 29.07 -9.26
N MET A 986 -36.03 29.95 -8.37
CA MET A 986 -36.76 31.16 -7.99
C MET A 986 -36.76 32.18 -9.12
N VAL A 987 -35.62 32.39 -9.77
CA VAL A 987 -35.50 33.31 -10.92
C VAL A 987 -36.46 32.92 -12.05
N LYS A 988 -36.49 31.64 -12.44
CA LYS A 988 -37.44 31.14 -13.47
C LYS A 988 -38.88 31.43 -13.07
N LYS A 989 -39.25 31.13 -11.82
CA LYS A 989 -40.58 31.42 -11.29
C LYS A 989 -40.92 32.92 -11.34
N MET A 990 -39.96 33.80 -11.02
CA MET A 990 -40.17 35.25 -11.10
C MET A 990 -40.42 35.72 -12.55
N VAL A 991 -39.69 35.15 -13.52
CA VAL A 991 -39.87 35.48 -14.95
C VAL A 991 -41.17 34.89 -15.50
N ASP A 992 -41.56 33.68 -15.09
CA ASP A 992 -42.84 33.07 -15.44
C ASP A 992 -44.02 33.92 -14.93
N MET A 993 -43.95 34.36 -13.66
CA MET A 993 -44.97 35.26 -13.09
C MET A 993 -45.05 36.60 -13.84
N LEU A 994 -43.91 37.15 -14.29
CA LEU A 994 -43.88 38.38 -15.09
C LEU A 994 -44.62 38.20 -16.43
N GLU A 995 -44.44 37.05 -17.08
CA GLU A 995 -45.12 36.69 -18.32
C GLU A 995 -46.62 36.46 -18.12
N GLU A 996 -47.02 35.80 -17.03
CA GLU A 996 -48.42 35.62 -16.65
C GLU A 996 -49.12 36.97 -16.42
N GLU A 997 -48.48 37.92 -15.74
CA GLU A 997 -49.01 39.26 -15.51
C GLU A 997 -49.05 40.11 -16.80
N ASN A 998 -48.12 39.87 -17.73
CA ASN A 998 -47.97 40.62 -18.98
C ASN A 998 -47.82 39.67 -20.20
N PRO A 999 -48.91 39.01 -20.65
CA PRO A 999 -48.83 38.01 -21.71
C PRO A 999 -48.23 38.55 -23.00
N GLY A 1000 -47.27 37.83 -23.58
CA GLY A 1000 -46.59 38.19 -24.83
C GLY A 1000 -45.57 39.34 -24.69
N CYS A 1001 -45.20 39.74 -23.47
CA CYS A 1001 -44.25 40.83 -23.26
C CYS A 1001 -42.87 40.59 -23.90
N PHE A 1002 -42.44 39.34 -24.07
CA PHE A 1002 -41.16 38.98 -24.72
C PHE A 1002 -41.21 38.99 -26.25
N ASP A 1003 -42.39 39.09 -26.86
CA ASP A 1003 -42.54 39.19 -28.31
C ASP A 1003 -42.48 40.64 -28.83
N LEU A 1004 -42.41 41.62 -27.92
CA LEU A 1004 -42.45 43.04 -28.24
C LEU A 1004 -41.03 43.63 -28.32
N PRO A 1005 -40.58 44.11 -29.51
CA PRO A 1005 -39.20 44.57 -29.72
C PRO A 1005 -38.87 45.87 -28.98
N ASP A 1006 -39.87 46.69 -28.65
CA ASP A 1006 -39.70 47.99 -27.97
C ASP A 1006 -39.95 47.91 -26.46
N LYS A 1007 -40.24 46.73 -25.92
CA LYS A 1007 -40.49 46.54 -24.48
C LYS A 1007 -39.17 46.44 -23.74
N THR A 1008 -39.04 47.21 -22.65
CA THR A 1008 -37.86 47.25 -21.79
C THR A 1008 -38.09 46.54 -20.45
N PHE A 1009 -37.04 45.94 -19.93
CA PHE A 1009 -36.97 45.20 -18.67
C PHE A 1009 -35.82 45.74 -17.84
N ILE A 1010 -36.02 45.91 -16.53
CA ILE A 1010 -34.99 46.43 -15.63
C ILE A 1010 -34.91 45.61 -14.35
N ASP A 1011 -33.68 45.28 -13.95
CA ASP A 1011 -33.37 44.81 -12.61
C ASP A 1011 -32.74 45.96 -11.81
N LEU A 1012 -33.50 46.51 -10.87
CA LEU A 1012 -33.08 47.66 -10.06
C LEU A 1012 -32.04 47.30 -8.99
N TYR A 1013 -31.79 46.00 -8.77
CA TYR A 1013 -30.80 45.53 -7.81
C TYR A 1013 -30.21 44.19 -8.29
N MET A 1014 -29.41 44.26 -9.35
CA MET A 1014 -28.72 43.10 -9.90
C MET A 1014 -27.75 42.53 -8.87
N LYS A 1015 -27.90 41.22 -8.63
CA LYS A 1015 -26.92 40.39 -7.94
C LYS A 1015 -26.01 39.71 -8.97
N SER A 1016 -26.06 38.39 -9.11
CA SER A 1016 -25.32 37.59 -10.10
C SER A 1016 -25.68 37.84 -11.57
N GLY A 1017 -26.76 38.57 -11.84
CA GLY A 1017 -27.25 38.78 -13.20
C GLY A 1017 -28.16 37.67 -13.76
N LEU A 1018 -28.44 36.62 -12.98
CA LEU A 1018 -29.31 35.51 -13.41
C LEU A 1018 -30.70 35.94 -13.89
N TYR A 1019 -31.32 36.91 -13.22
CA TYR A 1019 -32.67 37.36 -13.58
C TYR A 1019 -32.69 38.01 -14.97
N ILE A 1020 -31.72 38.90 -15.24
CA ILE A 1020 -31.52 39.47 -16.57
C ILE A 1020 -31.16 38.40 -17.59
N ALA A 1021 -30.30 37.43 -17.24
CA ALA A 1021 -29.93 36.34 -18.14
C ALA A 1021 -31.17 35.49 -18.56
N GLU A 1022 -32.07 35.18 -17.64
CA GLU A 1022 -33.32 34.48 -17.95
C GLU A 1022 -34.26 35.33 -18.83
N ILE A 1023 -34.34 36.65 -18.60
CA ILE A 1023 -35.07 37.56 -19.49
C ILE A 1023 -34.46 37.58 -20.90
N VAL A 1024 -33.14 37.71 -21.01
CA VAL A 1024 -32.41 37.66 -22.28
C VAL A 1024 -32.68 36.33 -22.99
N LYS A 1025 -32.68 35.22 -22.25
CA LYS A 1025 -33.00 33.89 -22.79
C LYS A 1025 -34.40 33.85 -23.40
N ARG A 1026 -35.44 34.35 -22.70
CA ARG A 1026 -36.82 34.43 -23.22
C ARG A 1026 -36.92 35.31 -24.47
N LEU A 1027 -36.31 36.49 -24.44
CA LEU A 1027 -36.29 37.42 -25.59
C LEU A 1027 -35.56 36.82 -26.80
N TYR A 1028 -34.41 36.19 -26.57
CA TYR A 1028 -33.60 35.60 -27.63
C TYR A 1028 -34.29 34.38 -28.28
N GLN A 1029 -35.05 33.64 -27.48
CA GLN A 1029 -35.81 32.45 -27.90
C GLN A 1029 -37.21 32.75 -28.45
N SER A 1030 -37.78 33.94 -28.22
CA SER A 1030 -39.08 34.34 -28.77
C SER A 1030 -39.11 34.20 -30.30
N ASP A 1031 -40.12 33.51 -30.82
CA ASP A 1031 -40.28 33.29 -32.26
C ASP A 1031 -40.49 34.59 -33.04
N GLU A 1032 -41.15 35.56 -32.44
CA GLU A 1032 -41.35 36.88 -33.03
C GLU A 1032 -40.03 37.67 -33.07
N MET A 1033 -39.25 37.62 -31.99
CA MET A 1033 -37.89 38.19 -32.00
C MET A 1033 -36.98 37.49 -33.00
N LYS A 1034 -37.12 36.17 -33.21
CA LYS A 1034 -36.40 35.46 -34.29
C LYS A 1034 -36.82 35.92 -35.68
N ARG A 1035 -38.10 36.25 -35.86
CA ARG A 1035 -38.64 36.74 -37.13
C ARG A 1035 -38.19 38.16 -37.45
N LEU A 1036 -38.18 39.05 -36.45
CA LEU A 1036 -37.79 40.45 -36.59
C LEU A 1036 -36.27 40.63 -36.70
N TYR A 1037 -35.50 39.83 -35.97
CA TYR A 1037 -34.04 39.81 -35.99
C TYR A 1037 -33.54 38.38 -36.28
N PRO A 1038 -33.51 37.95 -37.56
CA PRO A 1038 -33.12 36.59 -37.93
C PRO A 1038 -31.65 36.28 -37.63
N ASP A 1039 -30.77 37.28 -37.78
CA ASP A 1039 -29.37 37.16 -37.41
C ASP A 1039 -29.20 37.13 -35.88
N LYS A 1040 -28.39 36.19 -35.39
CA LYS A 1040 -28.20 35.96 -33.95
C LYS A 1040 -27.50 37.14 -33.26
N TYR A 1041 -26.51 37.73 -33.93
CA TYR A 1041 -25.72 38.83 -33.38
C TYR A 1041 -26.56 40.11 -33.33
N ASP A 1042 -27.28 40.42 -34.41
CA ASP A 1042 -28.16 41.59 -34.44
C ASP A 1042 -29.29 41.48 -33.39
N ARG A 1043 -29.82 40.27 -33.15
CA ARG A 1043 -30.81 40.04 -32.10
C ARG A 1043 -30.25 40.31 -30.71
N LEU A 1044 -29.09 39.74 -30.38
CA LEU A 1044 -28.45 39.95 -29.07
C LEU A 1044 -28.09 41.43 -28.88
N LYS A 1045 -27.55 42.07 -29.91
CA LYS A 1045 -27.25 43.50 -29.90
C LYS A 1045 -28.49 44.33 -29.60
N HIS A 1046 -29.61 44.07 -30.26
CA HIS A 1046 -30.88 44.76 -29.98
C HIS A 1046 -31.33 44.56 -28.54
N ILE A 1047 -31.33 43.31 -28.05
CA ILE A 1047 -31.74 42.99 -26.68
C ILE A 1047 -30.90 43.78 -25.66
N PHE A 1048 -29.56 43.74 -25.76
CA PHE A 1048 -28.67 44.40 -24.80
C PHE A 1048 -28.63 45.92 -24.92
N GLU A 1049 -28.73 46.47 -26.13
CA GLU A 1049 -28.70 47.92 -26.35
C GLU A 1049 -30.04 48.59 -26.02
N LYS A 1050 -31.17 47.88 -26.19
CA LYS A 1050 -32.51 48.51 -26.20
C LYS A 1050 -33.50 47.93 -25.20
N GLN A 1051 -33.36 46.68 -24.77
CA GLN A 1051 -34.43 46.02 -24.00
C GLN A 1051 -34.06 45.72 -22.55
N VAL A 1052 -32.83 45.33 -22.25
CA VAL A 1052 -32.44 44.97 -20.88
C VAL A 1052 -31.61 46.06 -20.20
N TYR A 1053 -31.98 46.37 -18.97
CA TYR A 1053 -31.38 47.40 -18.12
C TYR A 1053 -31.08 46.81 -16.74
N GLY A 1054 -30.09 47.36 -16.04
CA GLY A 1054 -29.83 46.89 -14.69
C GLY A 1054 -28.84 47.70 -13.90
N LEU A 1055 -29.03 47.71 -12.58
CA LEU A 1055 -28.19 48.42 -11.61
C LEU A 1055 -27.57 47.44 -10.64
N ALA A 1056 -26.23 47.43 -10.55
CA ALA A 1056 -25.50 46.63 -9.57
C ALA A 1056 -24.94 47.53 -8.45
N PRO A 1057 -25.08 47.13 -7.17
CA PRO A 1057 -24.79 48.02 -6.04
C PRO A 1057 -23.29 48.18 -5.74
N THR A 1058 -22.47 47.18 -6.04
CA THR A 1058 -21.02 47.18 -5.77
C THR A 1058 -20.22 46.83 -7.02
N GLU A 1059 -18.92 47.16 -7.02
CA GLU A 1059 -18.03 46.89 -8.16
C GLU A 1059 -17.91 45.39 -8.45
N ILE A 1060 -17.75 44.55 -7.41
CA ILE A 1060 -17.63 43.11 -7.59
C ILE A 1060 -18.91 42.51 -8.15
N ILE A 1061 -20.08 42.90 -7.65
CA ILE A 1061 -21.37 42.42 -8.15
C ILE A 1061 -21.57 42.87 -9.60
N TYR A 1062 -21.22 44.12 -9.91
CA TYR A 1062 -21.26 44.64 -11.28
C TYR A 1062 -20.39 43.81 -12.22
N LYS A 1063 -19.14 43.50 -11.84
CA LYS A 1063 -18.22 42.69 -12.65
C LYS A 1063 -18.66 41.24 -12.78
N ILE A 1064 -19.15 40.60 -11.72
CA ILE A 1064 -19.72 39.23 -11.80
C ILE A 1064 -20.91 39.22 -12.75
N ALA A 1065 -21.87 40.12 -12.56
CA ALA A 1065 -23.09 40.19 -13.36
C ALA A 1065 -22.77 40.46 -14.83
N THR A 1066 -21.91 41.44 -15.12
CA THR A 1066 -21.53 41.76 -16.50
C THR A 1066 -20.67 40.68 -17.12
N SER A 1067 -19.72 40.08 -16.39
CA SER A 1067 -18.94 38.95 -16.88
C SER A 1067 -19.81 37.75 -17.22
N TYR A 1068 -20.88 37.49 -16.47
CA TYR A 1068 -21.80 36.39 -16.75
C TYR A 1068 -22.77 36.73 -17.90
N ILE A 1069 -23.46 37.87 -17.81
CA ILE A 1069 -24.50 38.28 -18.77
C ILE A 1069 -23.91 38.59 -20.15
N LEU A 1070 -22.70 39.15 -20.22
CA LEU A 1070 -22.09 39.59 -21.49
C LEU A 1070 -20.95 38.67 -21.95
N GLY A 1071 -20.49 37.74 -21.11
CA GLY A 1071 -19.37 36.84 -21.41
C GLY A 1071 -19.75 35.53 -22.08
N PHE A 1072 -20.90 35.48 -22.76
CA PHE A 1072 -21.45 34.26 -23.36
C PHE A 1072 -20.74 33.80 -24.65
N ASP A 1073 -19.97 34.66 -25.30
CA ASP A 1073 -19.25 34.37 -26.56
C ASP A 1073 -18.03 35.31 -26.72
N GLU A 1074 -16.84 34.75 -26.99
CA GLU A 1074 -15.59 35.51 -27.17
C GLU A 1074 -15.54 36.28 -28.51
N ASP A 1075 -16.27 35.81 -29.52
CA ASP A 1075 -16.36 36.38 -30.86
C ASP A 1075 -17.48 37.44 -30.97
N VAL A 1076 -18.45 37.44 -30.03
CA VAL A 1076 -19.50 38.47 -29.91
C VAL A 1076 -19.11 39.51 -28.88
N LYS A 1077 -18.67 40.70 -29.31
CA LYS A 1077 -18.46 41.83 -28.39
C LYS A 1077 -19.66 42.77 -28.36
N ILE A 1078 -20.49 42.66 -27.32
CA ILE A 1078 -21.52 43.64 -27.01
C ILE A 1078 -20.87 44.90 -26.43
N THR A 1079 -20.61 45.90 -27.28
CA THR A 1079 -19.91 47.14 -26.89
C THR A 1079 -20.81 48.20 -26.27
N LYS A 1080 -22.14 48.11 -26.46
CA LYS A 1080 -23.13 49.04 -25.89
C LYS A 1080 -24.19 48.23 -25.14
N HIS A 1081 -24.40 48.52 -23.86
CA HIS A 1081 -25.38 47.88 -22.99
C HIS A 1081 -25.83 48.85 -21.88
N ASN A 1082 -26.95 48.54 -21.21
CA ASN A 1082 -27.56 49.40 -20.20
C ASN A 1082 -27.36 48.89 -18.76
N PHE A 1083 -26.19 48.33 -18.46
CA PHE A 1083 -25.86 47.88 -17.09
C PHE A 1083 -24.93 48.89 -16.43
N LYS A 1084 -25.28 49.35 -15.22
CA LYS A 1084 -24.57 50.41 -14.51
C LYS A 1084 -24.24 50.02 -13.06
N GLN A 1085 -23.08 50.43 -12.57
CA GLN A 1085 -22.69 50.27 -11.17
C GLN A 1085 -23.26 51.43 -10.35
N VAL A 1086 -24.45 51.24 -9.77
CA VAL A 1086 -25.13 52.21 -8.90
C VAL A 1086 -25.93 51.46 -7.85
N ASP A 1087 -25.73 51.79 -6.57
CA ASP A 1087 -26.61 51.34 -5.50
C ASP A 1087 -27.92 52.14 -5.52
N ALA A 1088 -29.00 51.47 -5.94
CA ALA A 1088 -30.34 52.05 -6.01
C ALA A 1088 -31.01 52.19 -4.63
N LEU A 1089 -30.53 51.48 -3.61
CA LEU A 1089 -31.20 51.37 -2.31
C LEU A 1089 -31.35 52.71 -1.56
N PRO A 1090 -30.34 53.61 -1.51
CA PRO A 1090 -30.48 54.92 -0.88
C PRO A 1090 -31.53 55.78 -1.57
N TYR A 1091 -31.52 55.84 -2.91
CA TYR A 1091 -32.48 56.64 -3.69
C TYR A 1091 -33.90 56.09 -3.60
N ALA A 1092 -34.06 54.77 -3.49
CA ALA A 1092 -35.36 54.14 -3.25
C ALA A 1092 -35.91 54.52 -1.86
N LYS A 1093 -35.06 54.52 -0.83
CA LYS A 1093 -35.43 54.93 0.54
C LYS A 1093 -35.81 56.41 0.62
N ASP A 1094 -35.10 57.26 -0.13
CA ASP A 1094 -35.30 58.72 -0.14
C ASP A 1094 -36.40 59.17 -1.13
N GLY A 1095 -36.98 58.24 -1.90
CA GLY A 1095 -38.02 58.53 -2.90
C GLY A 1095 -37.52 59.24 -4.17
N THR A 1096 -36.21 59.34 -4.37
CA THR A 1096 -35.54 60.04 -5.48
C THR A 1096 -35.06 59.10 -6.60
N LEU A 1097 -35.37 57.80 -6.52
CA LEU A 1097 -34.93 56.79 -7.49
C LEU A 1097 -35.26 57.15 -8.94
N LYS A 1098 -36.42 57.75 -9.20
CA LYS A 1098 -36.81 58.16 -10.55
C LYS A 1098 -35.84 59.20 -11.14
N GLU A 1099 -35.53 60.25 -10.38
CA GLU A 1099 -34.59 61.29 -10.81
C GLU A 1099 -33.21 60.70 -11.10
N LYS A 1100 -32.80 59.72 -10.28
CA LYS A 1100 -31.53 59.03 -10.46
C LYS A 1100 -31.53 58.14 -11.70
N LEU A 1101 -32.62 57.44 -12.00
CA LEU A 1101 -32.75 56.64 -13.22
C LEU A 1101 -32.72 57.51 -14.48
N ASP A 1102 -33.43 58.65 -14.45
CA ASP A 1102 -33.42 59.62 -15.54
C ASP A 1102 -32.00 60.17 -15.77
N GLU A 1103 -31.24 60.46 -14.70
CA GLU A 1103 -29.82 60.88 -14.79
C GLU A 1103 -28.90 59.79 -15.39
N ILE A 1104 -29.09 58.52 -15.02
CA ILE A 1104 -28.20 57.41 -15.39
C ILE A 1104 -28.41 56.95 -16.83
N TYR A 1105 -29.65 57.02 -17.31
CA TYR A 1105 -30.07 56.51 -18.61
C TYR A 1105 -30.47 57.62 -19.59
N ASP A 1106 -30.03 58.86 -19.35
CA ASP A 1106 -30.30 60.02 -20.21
C ASP A 1106 -29.60 59.88 -21.59
N GLU A 1107 -30.24 59.13 -22.48
CA GLU A 1107 -30.18 59.17 -23.95
C GLU A 1107 -31.57 58.96 -24.55
#